data_AF-A0AA88QSA3-F1
#
_entry.id   AF-A0AA88QSA3-F1
#
_cell.length_a   1.000
_cell.length_b   1.000
_cell.length_c   1.000
_cell.angle_alpha   90.00
_cell.angle_beta   90.00
_cell.angle_gamma   90.00
#
_symmetry.space_group_name_H-M   'P 1'
#
loop_
_entity.id
_entity.type
_entity.pdbx_description
1 polymer ?
#
loop_
_entity_poly.entity_id
_entity_poly.type
_entity_poly.pdbx_seq_one_letter_code
_entity_poly.pdbx_strand_id
1 'polypeptide(L)'
;VIPIRRPGSTSLNQGPRTVSYSPTENAVLICSDIDGGSYELYIVPKDNFGRGDTVQEAKRGIGGSAVFVARNRFAVLEKSSNQVLVKNLKNEIVKKSALPVATDAIFYAGTGNLLCRAEDRVVIFDLQQRLILGDLQTSFVRYIVWSNDMGSVALLSKHSIIIADKKLVHRCTLHETIRVKSGAWDDNGVFIYTTLTHIKYCLPNGDSGIIRTLDVPVYITRIFGNTIFCLDRDGKNRPIVIDSTEYVFKLSLLRKRFDQVMSMIRNSELCGQAMIAYLQQKGFPEVALHFVKDERTRFNLALESGNIQIAVASAKEIDEKDHWYRLGVEALRQGNTGIVEYAYQRTKNFERLSFLYLITGNLDKLSKMMKIAEVKNDVMGQFHNALYLGDIKERIKVLENAGHLPLAYITASVHGLPDIAERLAAELGDNVPSLPKGRSASLLMPPGPILCDGDWPLLRVTKGIFEGGLDNAGRGTQEDYEDAADGDWGEDLDIVDVGNVQNGDINMPVEDEEGEEGNDEGGWDLEDLGLPPDVDTPKTAVSARSSVFIAPTAGMPVSQIWTQKSSLAAEHAAAGNFDTAMRLLSRQVGIKNFAPLKSLFIDLHMGSHTCLRAFSSAPVISLAIERGWSESASPNVRSPPALVFNFSQLEEKLKAGYKATTAGKLTEALRLFLSILQTIPLIVVDSRREVDEVKELIVIVKEYVLGCQMELKRRELKDNPVREQELAAYFTHCNLQLPHLRLALMSAMRVCFKAGNLNTAANFARRLLETNPTAENQAKTARQVLQAAERNMKDVSQLNYDFRNPFVVCGSTYVPIYRGQKDVSCPYCSSRFVPSQEGQLCAVCDLAVVGADASGLLCSPSQVR
;
A
#
# COMPACT_ATOMS: atom_id res chain seq x y z
N VAL A 1 -2.03 1.36 -64.53
CA VAL A 1 -1.37 2.64 -64.16
C VAL A 1 -2.32 3.74 -64.55
N ILE A 2 -2.91 4.47 -63.61
CA ILE A 2 -3.72 5.66 -63.91
C ILE A 2 -2.72 6.83 -64.04
N PRO A 3 -2.57 7.45 -65.23
CA PRO A 3 -1.67 8.58 -65.39
C PRO A 3 -2.27 9.81 -64.68
N ILE A 4 -1.75 10.13 -63.49
CA ILE A 4 -2.03 11.42 -62.84
C ILE A 4 -1.28 12.48 -63.64
N ARG A 5 -2.00 13.48 -64.20
CA ARG A 5 -1.37 14.55 -64.96
C ARG A 5 -0.34 15.27 -64.07
N ARG A 6 0.92 15.33 -64.50
CA ARG A 6 1.88 16.27 -63.93
C ARG A 6 1.41 17.69 -64.31
N PRO A 7 1.25 18.63 -63.36
CA PRO A 7 1.10 20.03 -63.70
C PRO A 7 2.32 20.46 -64.52
N GLY A 8 2.07 21.14 -65.63
CA GLY A 8 3.13 21.58 -66.54
C GLY A 8 4.01 22.65 -65.89
N SER A 9 5.19 22.27 -65.42
CA SER A 9 6.48 22.98 -65.57
C SER A 9 7.50 22.36 -64.62
N THR A 10 8.67 22.01 -65.15
CA THR A 10 9.79 21.42 -64.38
C THR A 10 10.55 22.47 -63.54
N SER A 11 10.15 23.74 -63.60
CA SER A 11 10.88 24.89 -63.04
C SER A 11 10.28 25.47 -61.75
N LEU A 12 9.05 25.08 -61.37
CA LEU A 12 8.44 25.48 -60.10
C LEU A 12 7.97 24.23 -59.35
N ASN A 13 8.26 24.14 -58.05
CA ASN A 13 7.79 23.09 -57.13
C ASN A 13 6.25 23.10 -56.98
N GLN A 14 5.53 22.84 -58.06
CA GLN A 14 4.07 22.89 -58.19
C GLN A 14 3.45 21.48 -58.27
N GLY A 15 4.16 20.46 -57.79
CA GLY A 15 3.63 19.10 -57.72
C GLY A 15 2.62 18.89 -56.59
N PRO A 16 1.85 17.80 -56.62
CA PRO A 16 0.93 17.44 -55.55
C PRO A 16 1.66 17.25 -54.22
N ARG A 17 1.09 17.78 -53.13
CA ARG A 17 1.71 17.86 -51.81
C ARG A 17 1.26 16.75 -50.87
N THR A 18 -0.03 16.41 -50.89
CA THR A 18 -0.61 15.41 -50.01
C THR A 18 -1.49 14.46 -50.79
N VAL A 19 -1.43 13.19 -50.42
CA VAL A 19 -2.28 12.13 -50.96
C VAL A 19 -3.03 11.49 -49.81
N SER A 20 -4.36 11.36 -49.95
CA SER A 20 -5.21 10.62 -49.03
C SER A 20 -5.90 9.50 -49.80
N TYR A 21 -5.85 8.27 -49.29
CA TYR A 21 -6.41 7.09 -49.94
C TYR A 21 -7.48 6.45 -49.05
N SER A 22 -8.62 6.11 -49.65
CA SER A 22 -9.72 5.37 -49.01
C SER A 22 -9.76 3.94 -49.56
N PRO A 23 -9.35 2.92 -48.79
CA PRO A 23 -9.34 1.52 -49.25
C PRO A 23 -10.74 0.95 -49.54
N THR A 24 -11.78 1.42 -48.85
CA THR A 24 -13.13 0.86 -48.96
C THR A 24 -13.72 1.05 -50.36
N GLU A 25 -13.58 2.27 -50.88
CA GLU A 25 -14.16 2.71 -52.15
C GLU A 25 -13.08 2.86 -53.25
N ASN A 26 -11.84 2.43 -52.96
CA ASN A 26 -10.68 2.60 -53.84
C ASN A 26 -10.56 4.03 -54.39
N ALA A 27 -10.72 5.04 -53.55
CA ALA A 27 -10.68 6.44 -53.97
C ALA A 27 -9.39 7.13 -53.49
N VAL A 28 -8.79 7.95 -54.35
CA VAL A 28 -7.57 8.71 -54.06
C VAL A 28 -7.88 10.20 -54.18
N LEU A 29 -7.55 10.95 -53.13
CA LEU A 29 -7.58 12.42 -53.10
C LEU A 29 -6.15 12.93 -53.19
N ILE A 30 -5.91 13.82 -54.14
CA ILE A 30 -4.62 14.47 -54.33
C ILE A 30 -4.83 15.97 -54.14
N CYS A 31 -4.03 16.60 -53.28
CA CYS A 31 -4.09 18.05 -53.08
C CYS A 31 -2.81 18.72 -53.60
N SER A 32 -2.98 19.87 -54.25
CA SER A 32 -1.91 20.70 -54.81
C SER A 32 -2.10 22.15 -54.35
N ASP A 33 -1.01 22.86 -54.08
CA ASP A 33 -1.05 24.25 -53.59
C ASP A 33 -1.23 25.30 -54.71
N ILE A 34 -1.49 24.86 -55.95
CA ILE A 34 -1.66 25.74 -57.12
C ILE A 34 -2.96 26.57 -56.96
N ASP A 35 -2.91 27.86 -57.30
CA ASP A 35 -4.05 28.80 -57.34
C ASP A 35 -4.88 28.89 -56.03
N GLY A 36 -4.20 28.93 -54.88
CA GLY A 36 -4.86 29.04 -53.56
C GLY A 36 -5.33 27.71 -52.97
N GLY A 37 -4.98 26.60 -53.61
CA GLY A 37 -5.26 25.23 -53.18
C GLY A 37 -6.31 24.56 -54.07
N SER A 38 -5.94 23.43 -54.67
CA SER A 38 -6.83 22.58 -55.47
C SER A 38 -6.73 21.13 -55.04
N TYR A 39 -7.83 20.39 -55.20
CA TYR A 39 -7.85 18.94 -54.99
C TYR A 39 -8.45 18.21 -56.19
N GLU A 40 -7.95 17.00 -56.42
CA GLU A 40 -8.41 16.08 -57.45
C GLU A 40 -8.85 14.77 -56.80
N LEU A 41 -10.09 14.36 -57.05
CA LEU A 41 -10.63 13.06 -56.62
C LEU A 41 -10.60 12.07 -57.79
N TYR A 42 -9.90 10.97 -57.56
CA TYR A 42 -9.84 9.81 -58.45
C TYR A 42 -10.56 8.63 -57.80
N ILE A 43 -11.37 7.92 -58.58
CA ILE A 43 -11.93 6.62 -58.19
C ILE A 43 -11.17 5.57 -58.98
N VAL A 44 -10.54 4.62 -58.30
CA VAL A 44 -9.75 3.56 -58.91
C VAL A 44 -10.69 2.35 -59.10
N PRO A 45 -11.02 1.95 -60.34
CA PRO A 45 -11.87 0.79 -60.59
C PRO A 45 -11.25 -0.49 -59.99
N LYS A 46 -12.07 -1.35 -59.37
CA LYS A 46 -11.62 -2.64 -58.82
C LYS A 46 -11.40 -3.70 -59.91
N ASP A 47 -12.15 -3.62 -61.03
CA ASP A 47 -12.09 -4.57 -62.15
C ASP A 47 -11.94 -3.83 -63.48
N ASN A 48 -10.71 -3.78 -64.03
CA ASN A 48 -10.43 -3.76 -65.47
C ASN A 48 -8.92 -3.70 -65.74
N PHE A 49 -8.31 -4.86 -66.02
CA PHE A 49 -7.03 -4.99 -66.72
C PHE A 49 -7.22 -5.07 -68.26
N GLY A 50 -8.29 -4.48 -68.79
CA GLY A 50 -8.54 -4.36 -70.23
C GLY A 50 -8.06 -3.01 -70.74
N ARG A 51 -7.23 -3.01 -71.79
CA ARG A 51 -6.83 -1.81 -72.55
C ARG A 51 -8.07 -1.10 -73.09
N GLY A 52 -8.58 -0.14 -72.34
CA GLY A 52 -9.59 0.81 -72.76
C GLY A 52 -9.19 2.17 -72.22
N ASP A 53 -8.85 3.08 -73.12
CA ASP A 53 -8.42 4.47 -72.87
C ASP A 53 -9.59 5.34 -72.34
N THR A 54 -10.24 4.88 -71.28
CA THR A 54 -11.20 5.69 -70.53
C THR A 54 -10.42 6.37 -69.41
N VAL A 55 -9.80 7.51 -69.75
CA VAL A 55 -9.30 8.46 -68.75
C VAL A 55 -10.50 8.92 -67.96
N GLN A 56 -10.75 8.30 -66.80
CA GLN A 56 -11.78 8.78 -65.90
C GLN A 56 -11.33 10.16 -65.42
N GLU A 57 -12.00 11.21 -65.90
CA GLU A 57 -11.65 12.59 -65.54
C GLU A 57 -11.75 12.76 -64.02
N ALA A 58 -10.66 13.25 -63.45
CA ALA A 58 -10.58 13.54 -62.03
C ALA A 58 -11.61 14.61 -61.67
N LYS A 59 -12.38 14.39 -60.60
CA LYS A 59 -13.30 15.42 -60.13
C LYS A 59 -12.48 16.47 -59.38
N ARG A 60 -12.39 17.66 -59.95
CA ARG A 60 -11.59 18.77 -59.40
C ARG A 60 -12.43 19.68 -58.52
N GLY A 61 -11.77 20.31 -57.55
CA GLY A 61 -12.35 21.40 -56.78
C GLY A 61 -11.29 22.28 -56.15
N ILE A 62 -11.70 23.45 -55.69
CA ILE A 62 -10.85 24.40 -54.97
C ILE A 62 -10.91 24.04 -53.49
N GLY A 63 -9.76 24.03 -52.83
CA GLY A 63 -9.62 23.69 -51.41
C GLY A 63 -8.17 23.54 -51.00
N GLY A 64 -7.81 24.14 -49.86
CA GLY A 64 -6.42 24.17 -49.37
C GLY A 64 -5.92 22.83 -48.84
N SER A 65 -6.82 21.95 -48.39
CA SER A 65 -6.49 20.60 -47.91
C SER A 65 -7.74 19.73 -47.98
N ALA A 66 -7.62 18.48 -48.44
CA ALA A 66 -8.73 17.54 -48.53
C ALA A 66 -8.36 16.16 -47.99
N VAL A 67 -9.22 15.61 -47.14
CA VAL A 67 -8.99 14.34 -46.42
C VAL A 67 -10.29 13.54 -46.32
N PHE A 68 -10.21 12.21 -46.47
CA PHE A 68 -11.34 11.33 -46.23
C PHE A 68 -11.71 11.30 -44.74
N VAL A 69 -13.00 11.48 -44.41
CA VAL A 69 -13.49 11.50 -43.01
C VAL A 69 -14.47 10.36 -42.73
N ALA A 70 -15.02 9.75 -43.78
CA ALA A 70 -15.79 8.52 -43.71
C ALA A 70 -15.63 7.74 -45.03
N ARG A 71 -16.16 6.51 -45.09
CA ARG A 71 -16.07 5.64 -46.27
C ARG A 71 -16.46 6.35 -47.57
N ASN A 72 -17.57 7.12 -47.55
CA ASN A 72 -18.16 7.77 -48.72
C ASN A 72 -18.14 9.30 -48.65
N ARG A 73 -17.36 9.88 -47.73
CA ARG A 73 -17.31 11.33 -47.51
C ARG A 73 -15.89 11.82 -47.27
N PHE A 74 -15.56 12.97 -47.84
CA PHE A 74 -14.31 13.67 -47.59
C PHE A 74 -14.57 15.12 -47.20
N ALA A 75 -13.67 15.68 -46.40
CA ALA A 75 -13.69 17.06 -45.99
C ALA A 75 -12.71 17.85 -46.85
N VAL A 76 -13.11 19.07 -47.22
CA VAL A 76 -12.27 20.04 -47.93
C VAL A 76 -12.24 21.31 -47.11
N LEU A 77 -11.04 21.81 -46.82
CA LEU A 77 -10.80 23.08 -46.14
C LEU A 77 -10.84 24.22 -47.17
N GLU A 78 -11.73 25.19 -46.93
CA GLU A 78 -11.75 26.46 -47.62
C GLU A 78 -11.05 27.53 -46.77
N LYS A 79 -9.81 27.87 -47.13
CA LYS A 79 -8.94 28.76 -46.34
C LYS A 79 -9.48 30.20 -46.25
N SER A 80 -10.11 30.70 -47.31
CA SER A 80 -10.63 32.08 -47.39
C SER A 80 -11.80 32.34 -46.44
N SER A 81 -12.65 31.33 -46.21
CA SER A 81 -13.85 31.43 -45.37
C SER A 81 -13.71 30.76 -44.01
N ASN A 82 -12.58 30.08 -43.76
CA ASN A 82 -12.34 29.21 -42.60
C ASN A 82 -13.47 28.19 -42.35
N GLN A 83 -13.97 27.58 -43.42
CA GLN A 83 -15.03 26.57 -43.38
C GLN A 83 -14.55 25.22 -43.90
N VAL A 84 -15.14 24.15 -43.36
CA VAL A 84 -15.00 22.80 -43.91
C VAL A 84 -16.25 22.42 -44.69
N LEU A 85 -16.02 22.02 -45.94
CA LEU A 85 -17.01 21.46 -46.84
C LEU A 85 -16.91 19.94 -46.82
N VAL A 86 -17.91 19.27 -46.27
CA VAL A 86 -18.02 17.80 -46.34
C VAL A 86 -18.70 17.44 -47.65
N LYS A 87 -17.99 16.72 -48.52
CA LYS A 87 -18.45 16.32 -49.85
C LYS A 87 -18.59 14.80 -49.96
N ASN A 88 -19.50 14.35 -50.82
CA ASN A 88 -19.65 12.94 -51.19
C ASN A 88 -18.66 12.57 -52.32
N LEU A 89 -18.54 11.28 -52.67
CA LEU A 89 -17.70 10.82 -53.80
C LEU A 89 -18.16 11.33 -55.19
N LYS A 90 -19.36 11.92 -55.26
CA LYS A 90 -19.83 12.62 -56.45
C LYS A 90 -19.32 14.07 -56.55
N ASN A 91 -18.58 14.55 -55.55
CA ASN A 91 -18.09 15.91 -55.38
C ASN A 91 -19.17 16.94 -55.03
N GLU A 92 -20.33 16.48 -54.56
CA GLU A 92 -21.44 17.32 -54.11
C GLU A 92 -21.30 17.63 -52.61
N ILE A 93 -21.66 18.86 -52.23
CA ILE A 93 -21.58 19.33 -50.83
C ILE A 93 -22.73 18.76 -50.03
N VAL A 94 -22.40 18.00 -48.98
CA VAL A 94 -23.38 17.40 -48.06
C VAL A 94 -23.57 18.28 -46.82
N LYS A 95 -22.50 18.86 -46.29
CA LYS A 95 -22.55 19.68 -45.08
C LYS A 95 -21.48 20.77 -45.12
N LYS A 96 -21.82 21.97 -44.65
CA LYS A 96 -20.87 23.05 -44.37
C LYS A 96 -20.79 23.26 -42.85
N SER A 97 -19.58 23.42 -42.33
CA SER A 97 -19.35 23.74 -40.91
C SER A 97 -18.21 24.75 -40.79
N ALA A 98 -18.41 25.79 -39.97
CA ALA A 98 -17.35 26.71 -39.61
C ALA A 98 -16.36 26.04 -38.66
N LEU A 99 -15.06 26.32 -38.83
CA LEU A 99 -14.03 25.82 -37.94
C LEU A 99 -13.85 26.75 -36.73
N PRO A 100 -13.53 26.20 -35.55
CA PRO A 100 -13.38 26.99 -34.33
C PRO A 100 -12.11 27.86 -34.32
N VAL A 101 -11.09 27.51 -35.11
CA VAL A 101 -9.78 28.18 -35.17
C VAL A 101 -9.40 28.43 -36.63
N ALA A 102 -8.66 29.49 -36.91
CA ALA A 102 -8.04 29.75 -38.21
C ALA A 102 -7.13 28.57 -38.58
N THR A 103 -7.61 27.71 -39.48
CA THR A 103 -6.97 26.42 -39.76
C THR A 103 -6.22 26.48 -41.08
N ASP A 104 -4.93 26.14 -41.05
CA ASP A 104 -4.08 26.10 -42.25
C ASP A 104 -4.25 24.80 -43.04
N ALA A 105 -4.38 23.68 -42.32
CA ALA A 105 -4.49 22.35 -42.91
C ALA A 105 -5.33 21.42 -42.02
N ILE A 106 -6.01 20.47 -42.66
CA ILE A 106 -6.80 19.44 -41.98
C ILE A 106 -6.16 18.07 -42.16
N PHE A 107 -6.24 17.26 -41.11
CA PHE A 107 -5.72 15.89 -41.08
C PHE A 107 -6.81 14.94 -40.59
N TYR A 108 -6.67 13.67 -40.95
CA TYR A 108 -7.55 12.61 -40.49
C TYR A 108 -7.37 12.41 -38.97
N ALA A 109 -8.47 12.29 -38.22
CA ALA A 109 -8.46 12.09 -36.76
C ALA A 109 -9.48 11.03 -36.31
N GLY A 110 -9.77 10.06 -37.18
CA GLY A 110 -10.84 9.08 -37.00
C GLY A 110 -12.13 9.44 -37.75
N THR A 111 -13.05 8.48 -37.84
CA THR A 111 -14.30 8.64 -38.58
C THR A 111 -15.14 9.77 -37.99
N GLY A 112 -15.46 10.79 -38.79
CA GLY A 112 -16.26 11.95 -38.34
C GLY A 112 -15.46 13.08 -37.70
N ASN A 113 -14.19 12.87 -37.37
CA ASN A 113 -13.34 13.85 -36.69
C ASN A 113 -12.25 14.38 -37.62
N LEU A 114 -11.93 15.66 -37.46
CA LEU A 114 -10.82 16.31 -38.15
C LEU A 114 -9.83 16.85 -37.12
N LEU A 115 -8.56 16.71 -37.42
CA LEU A 115 -7.52 17.42 -36.71
C LEU A 115 -7.16 18.66 -37.52
N CYS A 116 -7.47 19.81 -36.96
CA CYS A 116 -7.26 21.14 -37.50
C CYS A 116 -5.93 21.68 -36.98
N ARG A 117 -5.02 22.00 -37.90
CA ARG A 117 -3.72 22.57 -37.59
C ARG A 117 -3.75 24.08 -37.82
N ALA A 118 -3.41 24.85 -36.78
CA ALA A 118 -3.12 26.28 -36.85
C ALA A 118 -1.60 26.53 -36.71
N GLU A 119 -1.18 27.80 -36.69
CA GLU A 119 0.24 28.17 -36.58
C GLU A 119 0.84 27.80 -35.22
N ASP A 120 0.08 27.99 -34.14
CA ASP A 120 0.51 27.88 -32.74
C ASP A 120 -0.21 26.75 -31.96
N ARG A 121 -1.19 26.09 -32.57
CA ARG A 121 -2.00 25.06 -31.92
C ARG A 121 -2.56 24.02 -32.87
N VAL A 122 -2.99 22.90 -32.29
CA VAL A 122 -3.64 21.80 -32.97
C VAL A 122 -4.93 21.46 -32.24
N VAL A 123 -6.03 21.29 -32.97
CA VAL A 123 -7.37 21.09 -32.39
C VAL A 123 -8.05 19.89 -33.05
N ILE A 124 -8.68 19.00 -32.27
CA ILE A 124 -9.57 17.96 -32.81
C ILE A 124 -11.00 18.49 -32.80
N PHE A 125 -11.63 18.49 -33.97
CA PHE A 125 -12.99 18.97 -34.21
C PHE A 125 -13.90 17.83 -34.67
N ASP A 126 -15.01 17.63 -33.97
CA ASP A 126 -16.06 16.68 -34.38
C ASP A 126 -17.02 17.37 -35.38
N LEU A 127 -17.09 16.85 -36.61
CA LEU A 127 -17.96 17.40 -37.65
C LEU A 127 -19.45 17.16 -37.40
N GLN A 128 -19.82 16.14 -36.61
CA GLN A 128 -21.21 15.83 -36.31
C GLN A 128 -21.75 16.78 -35.25
N GLN A 129 -21.08 16.80 -34.08
CA GLN A 129 -21.49 17.56 -32.90
C GLN A 129 -21.05 19.03 -32.95
N ARG A 130 -20.08 19.39 -33.81
CA ARG A 130 -19.46 20.73 -33.89
C ARG A 130 -18.80 21.16 -32.59
N LEU A 131 -18.18 20.21 -31.88
CA LEU A 131 -17.48 20.44 -30.62
C LEU A 131 -15.98 20.23 -30.81
N ILE A 132 -15.21 20.94 -29.99
CA ILE A 132 -13.78 20.72 -29.83
C ILE A 132 -13.60 19.56 -28.85
N LEU A 133 -12.96 18.49 -29.30
CA LEU A 133 -12.68 17.32 -28.46
C LEU A 133 -11.34 17.44 -27.72
N GLY A 134 -10.42 18.26 -28.24
CA GLY A 134 -9.10 18.49 -27.66
C GLY A 134 -8.40 19.66 -28.34
N ASP A 135 -7.59 20.38 -27.57
CA ASP A 135 -6.72 21.49 -27.99
C ASP A 135 -5.32 21.21 -27.40
N LEU A 136 -4.29 21.41 -28.22
CA LEU A 136 -2.91 21.42 -27.77
C LEU A 136 -2.13 22.56 -28.43
N GLN A 137 -1.57 23.45 -27.60
CA GLN A 137 -0.63 24.49 -28.02
C GLN A 137 0.71 23.85 -28.41
N THR A 138 1.16 24.08 -29.64
CA THR A 138 2.41 23.48 -30.16
C THR A 138 3.07 24.39 -31.19
N SER A 139 4.41 24.27 -31.33
CA SER A 139 5.10 24.89 -32.46
C SER A 139 4.59 24.33 -33.80
N PHE A 140 4.77 25.09 -34.89
CA PHE A 140 4.31 24.71 -36.23
C PHE A 140 4.58 23.24 -36.60
N VAL A 141 3.51 22.45 -36.59
CA VAL A 141 3.54 21.03 -36.93
C VAL A 141 3.57 20.85 -38.44
N ARG A 142 4.42 19.95 -38.93
CA ARG A 142 4.54 19.65 -40.37
C ARG A 142 3.86 18.35 -40.75
N TYR A 143 4.04 17.32 -39.93
CA TYR A 143 3.50 15.99 -40.18
C TYR A 143 2.84 15.46 -38.92
N ILE A 144 1.79 14.68 -39.13
CA ILE A 144 0.97 14.12 -38.06
C ILE A 144 0.82 12.64 -38.34
N VAL A 145 1.23 11.83 -37.38
CA VAL A 145 1.26 10.38 -37.54
C VAL A 145 0.53 9.73 -36.38
N TRP A 146 -0.62 9.13 -36.70
CA TRP A 146 -1.42 8.36 -35.75
C TRP A 146 -0.83 6.95 -35.59
N SER A 147 -0.96 6.41 -34.38
CA SER A 147 -0.73 4.99 -34.13
C SER A 147 -1.77 4.13 -34.84
N ASN A 148 -1.45 2.86 -35.11
CA ASN A 148 -2.34 1.94 -35.84
C ASN A 148 -3.71 1.76 -35.13
N ASP A 149 -3.75 1.88 -33.81
CA ASP A 149 -4.95 1.79 -32.97
C ASP A 149 -5.68 3.14 -32.77
N MET A 150 -5.15 4.24 -33.33
CA MET A 150 -5.64 5.62 -33.13
C MET A 150 -5.66 6.06 -31.65
N GLY A 151 -4.85 5.43 -30.80
CA GLY A 151 -4.74 5.75 -29.38
C GLY A 151 -3.78 6.91 -29.08
N SER A 152 -2.72 7.07 -29.89
CA SER A 152 -1.69 8.09 -29.72
C SER A 152 -1.39 8.80 -31.05
N VAL A 153 -0.95 10.05 -30.98
CA VAL A 153 -0.55 10.86 -32.14
C VAL A 153 0.82 11.47 -31.91
N ALA A 154 1.66 11.41 -32.94
CA ALA A 154 2.95 12.10 -32.98
C ALA A 154 2.85 13.32 -33.90
N LEU A 155 3.10 14.50 -33.35
CA LEU A 155 3.14 15.79 -34.02
C LEU A 155 4.60 16.16 -34.29
N LEU A 156 5.00 16.15 -35.56
CA LEU A 156 6.38 16.38 -35.99
C LEU A 156 6.57 17.84 -36.39
N SER A 157 7.37 18.57 -35.61
CA SER A 157 7.87 19.90 -35.91
C SER A 157 9.26 19.83 -36.57
N LYS A 158 9.91 20.97 -36.82
CA LYS A 158 11.25 20.99 -37.45
C LYS A 158 12.33 20.32 -36.59
N HIS A 159 12.31 20.59 -35.28
CA HIS A 159 13.29 20.15 -34.28
C HIS A 159 12.64 19.51 -33.05
N SER A 160 11.31 19.31 -33.07
CA SER A 160 10.57 18.81 -31.91
C SER A 160 9.59 17.75 -32.36
N ILE A 161 9.43 16.72 -31.52
CA ILE A 161 8.44 15.66 -31.68
C ILE A 161 7.57 15.71 -30.44
N ILE A 162 6.27 15.94 -30.62
CA ILE A 162 5.31 16.02 -29.53
C ILE A 162 4.41 14.80 -29.62
N ILE A 163 4.37 14.00 -28.56
CA ILE A 163 3.47 12.84 -28.46
C ILE A 163 2.28 13.26 -27.60
N ALA A 164 1.07 13.03 -28.13
CA ALA A 164 -0.18 13.28 -27.43
C ALA A 164 -1.12 12.07 -27.55
N ASP A 165 -2.14 12.01 -26.70
CA ASP A 165 -3.18 11.00 -26.78
C ASP A 165 -4.27 11.35 -27.82
N LYS A 166 -5.27 10.47 -27.96
CA LYS A 166 -6.44 10.68 -28.83
C LYS A 166 -7.24 11.97 -28.54
N LYS A 167 -7.15 12.52 -27.33
CA LYS A 167 -7.82 13.76 -26.91
C LYS A 167 -6.87 14.97 -26.96
N LEU A 168 -5.69 14.83 -27.56
CA LEU A 168 -4.63 15.83 -27.57
C LEU A 168 -4.07 16.21 -26.19
N VAL A 169 -4.21 15.33 -25.19
CA VAL A 169 -3.48 15.50 -23.93
C VAL A 169 -2.00 15.25 -24.19
N HIS A 170 -1.18 16.25 -23.86
CA HIS A 170 0.28 16.20 -23.96
C HIS A 170 0.86 15.05 -23.13
N ARG A 171 1.75 14.24 -23.72
CA ARG A 171 2.49 13.19 -22.99
C ARG A 171 3.97 13.51 -22.84
N CYS A 172 4.63 13.82 -23.95
CA CYS A 172 6.04 14.18 -23.94
C CYS A 172 6.40 15.04 -25.16
N THR A 173 7.44 15.86 -24.98
CA THR A 173 8.09 16.60 -26.06
C THR A 173 9.55 16.18 -26.12
N LEU A 174 10.00 15.73 -27.28
CA LEU A 174 11.39 15.44 -27.56
C LEU A 174 11.98 16.56 -28.42
N HIS A 175 13.09 17.15 -27.97
CA HIS A 175 13.86 18.12 -28.75
C HIS A 175 15.07 17.46 -29.40
N GLU A 176 15.22 17.67 -30.70
CA GLU A 176 16.30 17.14 -31.53
C GLU A 176 17.10 18.28 -32.14
N THR A 177 18.43 18.22 -32.00
CA THR A 177 19.35 19.19 -32.60
C THR A 177 19.30 19.11 -34.13
N ILE A 178 19.20 17.90 -34.68
CA ILE A 178 19.12 17.63 -36.11
C ILE A 178 17.66 17.59 -36.56
N ARG A 179 17.37 18.19 -37.72
CA ARG A 179 16.02 18.26 -38.29
C ARG A 179 15.40 16.87 -38.48
N VAL A 180 14.21 16.69 -37.91
CA VAL A 180 13.38 15.48 -38.07
C VAL A 180 12.79 15.43 -39.48
N LYS A 181 12.80 14.25 -40.09
CA LYS A 181 12.35 14.02 -41.49
C LYS A 181 11.00 13.33 -41.55
N SER A 182 10.85 12.22 -40.86
CA SER A 182 9.64 11.40 -40.85
C SER A 182 9.65 10.47 -39.64
N GLY A 183 8.51 9.85 -39.33
CA GLY A 183 8.44 8.79 -38.35
C GLY A 183 7.17 7.97 -38.51
N ALA A 184 7.16 6.79 -37.89
CA ALA A 184 6.03 5.90 -37.84
C ALA A 184 5.99 5.18 -36.48
N TRP A 185 4.81 4.67 -36.13
CA TRP A 185 4.62 3.85 -34.94
C TRP A 185 4.94 2.39 -35.26
N ASP A 186 5.71 1.76 -34.37
CA ASP A 186 5.84 0.32 -34.31
C ASP A 186 4.57 -0.33 -33.73
N ASP A 187 4.36 -1.62 -34.00
CA ASP A 187 3.21 -2.39 -33.52
C ASP A 187 3.16 -2.43 -31.98
N ASN A 188 4.31 -2.29 -31.30
CA ASN A 188 4.38 -2.22 -29.85
C ASN A 188 4.01 -0.84 -29.27
N GLY A 189 3.75 0.18 -30.09
CA GLY A 189 3.43 1.55 -29.65
C GLY A 189 4.66 2.41 -29.32
N VAL A 190 5.81 2.10 -29.91
CA VAL A 190 7.03 2.92 -29.87
C VAL A 190 7.09 3.78 -31.11
N PHE A 191 7.46 5.05 -30.97
CA PHE A 191 7.58 5.95 -32.12
C PHE A 191 9.00 5.94 -32.66
N ILE A 192 9.19 5.49 -33.90
CA ILE A 192 10.50 5.47 -34.57
C ILE A 192 10.54 6.59 -35.60
N TYR A 193 11.60 7.37 -35.58
CA TYR A 193 11.75 8.53 -36.47
C TYR A 193 13.16 8.62 -37.06
N THR A 194 13.25 9.29 -38.20
CA THR A 194 14.50 9.57 -38.89
C THR A 194 14.89 11.03 -38.76
N THR A 195 16.17 11.24 -38.48
CA THR A 195 16.86 12.52 -38.64
C THR A 195 17.66 12.48 -39.95
N LEU A 196 18.52 13.47 -40.19
CA LEU A 196 19.43 13.44 -41.34
C LEU A 196 20.45 12.30 -41.26
N THR A 197 20.83 11.87 -40.05
CA THR A 197 21.98 11.00 -39.82
C THR A 197 21.65 9.76 -39.00
N HIS A 198 20.50 9.68 -38.34
CA HIS A 198 20.17 8.56 -37.45
C HIS A 198 18.71 8.14 -37.58
N ILE A 199 18.48 6.83 -37.42
CA ILE A 199 17.19 6.26 -37.02
C ILE A 199 17.19 6.19 -35.49
N LYS A 200 16.19 6.83 -34.88
CA LYS A 200 16.03 6.91 -33.43
C LYS A 200 14.65 6.40 -33.03
N TYR A 201 14.53 5.93 -31.79
CA TYR A 201 13.25 5.63 -31.17
C TYR A 201 12.91 6.64 -30.07
N CYS A 202 11.62 6.80 -29.80
CA CYS A 202 11.07 7.56 -28.71
C CYS A 202 10.00 6.72 -28.02
N LEU A 203 10.19 6.52 -26.71
CA LEU A 203 9.23 5.85 -25.86
C LEU A 203 8.17 6.85 -25.36
N PRO A 204 6.98 6.38 -24.97
CA PRO A 204 5.90 7.26 -24.49
C PRO A 204 6.26 8.11 -23.26
N ASN A 205 7.29 7.74 -22.51
CA ASN A 205 7.80 8.48 -21.34
C ASN A 205 8.83 9.57 -21.69
N GLY A 206 9.20 9.71 -22.97
CA GLY A 206 10.22 10.66 -23.44
C GLY A 206 11.64 10.09 -23.53
N ASP A 207 11.89 8.87 -23.05
CA ASP A 207 13.20 8.23 -23.25
C ASP A 207 13.44 8.00 -24.75
N SER A 208 14.66 8.28 -25.22
CA SER A 208 15.04 8.13 -26.61
C SER A 208 16.40 7.44 -26.74
N GLY A 209 16.64 6.85 -27.91
CA GLY A 209 17.90 6.19 -28.21
C GLY A 209 18.13 6.04 -29.72
N ILE A 210 19.37 5.70 -30.09
CA ILE A 210 19.80 5.54 -31.48
C ILE A 210 19.71 4.06 -31.82
N ILE A 211 18.97 3.72 -32.87
CA ILE A 211 18.91 2.36 -33.41
C ILE A 211 20.06 2.13 -34.38
N ARG A 212 20.23 3.07 -35.32
CA ARG A 212 21.20 2.94 -36.42
C ARG A 212 21.58 4.30 -36.98
N THR A 213 22.84 4.44 -37.34
CA THR A 213 23.37 5.59 -38.09
C THR A 213 23.13 5.41 -39.60
N LEU A 214 22.81 6.50 -40.29
CA LEU A 214 22.46 6.55 -41.71
C LEU A 214 23.46 7.42 -42.47
N ASP A 215 23.91 6.92 -43.62
CA ASP A 215 24.74 7.69 -44.56
C ASP A 215 23.88 8.63 -45.43
N VAL A 216 22.65 8.22 -45.73
CA VAL A 216 21.70 8.96 -46.58
C VAL A 216 20.37 9.08 -45.83
N PRO A 217 19.72 10.27 -45.84
CA PRO A 217 18.45 10.44 -45.16
C PRO A 217 17.33 9.69 -45.86
N VAL A 218 16.62 8.87 -45.09
CA VAL A 218 15.48 8.07 -45.52
C VAL A 218 14.18 8.55 -44.88
N TYR A 219 13.07 8.34 -45.57
CA TYR A 219 11.73 8.73 -45.12
C TYR A 219 10.91 7.48 -44.77
N ILE A 220 10.61 7.26 -43.49
CA ILE A 220 9.84 6.11 -43.01
C ILE A 220 8.40 6.22 -43.53
N THR A 221 7.91 5.13 -44.12
CA THR A 221 6.52 5.00 -44.57
C THR A 221 5.72 4.07 -43.65
N ARG A 222 6.31 2.93 -43.26
CA ARG A 222 5.68 1.95 -42.40
C ARG A 222 6.73 1.10 -41.68
N ILE A 223 6.39 0.64 -40.49
CA ILE A 223 7.15 -0.35 -39.73
C ILE A 223 6.29 -1.61 -39.65
N PHE A 224 6.90 -2.78 -39.84
CA PHE A 224 6.24 -4.06 -39.68
C PHE A 224 7.23 -5.07 -39.11
N GLY A 225 6.95 -5.53 -37.89
CA GLY A 225 7.93 -6.30 -37.11
C GLY A 225 9.27 -5.56 -37.02
N ASN A 226 10.37 -6.28 -37.25
CA ASN A 226 11.72 -5.70 -37.19
C ASN A 226 12.18 -5.02 -38.50
N THR A 227 11.29 -4.77 -39.46
CA THR A 227 11.67 -4.13 -40.74
C THR A 227 11.01 -2.77 -40.89
N ILE A 228 11.84 -1.75 -41.11
CA ILE A 228 11.41 -0.40 -41.46
C ILE A 228 11.37 -0.28 -42.99
N PHE A 229 10.20 0.05 -43.53
CA PHE A 229 10.06 0.42 -44.93
C PHE A 229 10.23 1.94 -45.06
N CYS A 230 11.16 2.35 -45.91
CA CYS A 230 11.48 3.76 -46.10
C CYS A 230 11.70 4.11 -47.57
N LEU A 231 11.56 5.39 -47.90
CA LEU A 231 11.85 5.94 -49.22
C LEU A 231 13.15 6.73 -49.16
N ASP A 232 14.02 6.53 -50.15
CA ASP A 232 15.15 7.44 -50.36
C ASP A 232 14.71 8.76 -50.98
N ARG A 233 15.65 9.70 -51.09
CA ARG A 233 15.48 10.93 -51.88
C ARG A 233 15.07 10.67 -53.34
N ASP A 234 15.45 9.54 -53.92
CA ASP A 234 15.10 9.16 -55.29
C ASP A 234 13.71 8.49 -55.40
N GLY A 235 12.97 8.38 -54.29
CA GLY A 235 11.64 7.76 -54.26
C GLY A 235 11.64 6.23 -54.38
N LYS A 236 12.80 5.57 -54.23
CA LYS A 236 12.92 4.12 -54.19
C LYS A 236 12.61 3.58 -52.80
N ASN A 237 11.86 2.49 -52.73
CA ASN A 237 11.59 1.78 -51.47
C ASN A 237 12.80 0.96 -51.02
N ARG A 238 13.25 1.17 -49.78
CA ARG A 238 14.30 0.38 -49.12
C ARG A 238 13.76 -0.24 -47.82
N PRO A 239 13.84 -1.56 -47.66
CA PRO A 239 13.62 -2.21 -46.37
C PRO A 239 14.91 -2.18 -45.53
N ILE A 240 14.82 -1.77 -44.27
CA ILE A 240 15.92 -1.73 -43.31
C ILE A 240 15.54 -2.59 -42.10
N VAL A 241 16.29 -3.67 -41.86
CA VAL A 241 16.10 -4.52 -40.66
C VAL A 241 16.76 -3.85 -39.47
N ILE A 242 16.03 -3.72 -38.35
CA ILE A 242 16.50 -3.11 -37.11
C ILE A 242 16.61 -4.13 -35.97
N ASP A 243 17.51 -3.85 -35.03
CA ASP A 243 17.52 -4.52 -33.73
C ASP A 243 16.55 -3.78 -32.79
N SER A 244 15.63 -4.54 -32.20
CA SER A 244 14.58 -4.03 -31.31
C SER A 244 14.82 -4.31 -29.84
N THR A 245 15.89 -5.05 -29.49
CA THR A 245 16.16 -5.51 -28.13
C THR A 245 16.18 -4.39 -27.09
N GLU A 246 16.93 -3.31 -27.33
CA GLU A 246 17.11 -2.22 -26.35
C GLU A 246 15.79 -1.50 -26.02
N TYR A 247 15.06 -1.02 -27.03
CA TYR A 247 13.84 -0.26 -26.78
C TYR A 247 12.69 -1.16 -26.33
N VAL A 248 12.66 -2.44 -26.74
CA VAL A 248 11.69 -3.41 -26.22
C VAL A 248 11.96 -3.72 -24.75
N PHE A 249 13.24 -3.82 -24.35
CA PHE A 249 13.63 -3.99 -22.95
C PHE A 249 13.18 -2.79 -22.10
N LYS A 250 13.53 -1.56 -22.53
CA LYS A 250 13.11 -0.32 -21.86
C LYS A 250 11.58 -0.17 -21.83
N LEU A 251 10.89 -0.52 -22.91
CA LEU A 251 9.42 -0.52 -22.95
C LEU A 251 8.81 -1.54 -21.98
N SER A 252 9.40 -2.73 -21.87
CA SER A 252 8.93 -3.79 -20.98
C SER A 252 9.11 -3.39 -19.50
N LEU A 253 10.22 -2.72 -19.17
CA LEU A 253 10.41 -2.09 -17.86
C LEU A 253 9.33 -1.02 -17.58
N LEU A 254 9.06 -0.12 -18.54
CA LEU A 254 8.03 0.91 -18.39
C LEU A 254 6.63 0.33 -18.21
N ARG A 255 6.32 -0.75 -18.92
CA ARG A 255 5.03 -1.46 -18.81
C ARG A 255 4.96 -2.38 -17.59
N LYS A 256 6.01 -2.43 -16.75
CA LYS A 256 6.12 -3.33 -15.59
C LYS A 256 5.94 -4.81 -15.96
N ARG A 257 6.38 -5.21 -17.16
CA ARG A 257 6.33 -6.61 -17.63
C ARG A 257 7.63 -7.32 -17.27
N PHE A 258 7.77 -7.61 -15.99
CA PHE A 258 9.01 -8.16 -15.45
C PHE A 258 9.33 -9.57 -15.95
N ASP A 259 8.33 -10.43 -16.21
CA ASP A 259 8.55 -11.77 -16.77
C ASP A 259 9.24 -11.74 -18.14
N GLN A 260 8.81 -10.80 -18.99
CA GLN A 260 9.38 -10.60 -20.32
C GLN A 260 10.82 -10.07 -20.20
N VAL A 261 11.05 -9.12 -19.30
CA VAL A 261 12.40 -8.62 -18.97
C VAL A 261 13.28 -9.80 -18.54
N MET A 262 12.82 -10.66 -17.64
CA MET A 262 13.59 -11.84 -17.19
C MET A 262 13.87 -12.85 -18.30
N SER A 263 12.92 -13.08 -19.19
CA SER A 263 13.13 -13.95 -20.36
C SER A 263 14.16 -13.38 -21.34
N MET A 264 14.17 -12.05 -21.51
CA MET A 264 15.17 -11.36 -22.33
C MET A 264 16.53 -11.50 -21.66
N ILE A 265 16.61 -11.28 -20.35
CA ILE A 265 17.84 -11.42 -19.55
C ILE A 265 18.48 -12.80 -19.67
N ARG A 266 17.68 -13.88 -19.61
CA ARG A 266 18.20 -15.26 -19.73
C ARG A 266 18.73 -15.59 -21.11
N ASN A 267 18.18 -14.97 -22.15
CA ASN A 267 18.42 -15.35 -23.54
C ASN A 267 19.35 -14.39 -24.29
N SER A 268 19.52 -13.15 -23.82
CA SER A 268 20.32 -12.14 -24.51
C SER A 268 21.69 -11.95 -23.84
N GLU A 269 22.77 -12.20 -24.60
CA GLU A 269 24.16 -11.93 -24.19
C GLU A 269 24.51 -10.43 -24.09
N LEU A 270 23.58 -9.54 -24.44
CA LEU A 270 23.85 -8.12 -24.65
C LEU A 270 23.29 -7.26 -23.51
N CYS A 271 23.95 -7.31 -22.36
CA CYS A 271 23.77 -6.32 -21.29
C CYS A 271 25.09 -5.59 -21.06
N GLY A 272 25.38 -4.62 -21.94
CA GLY A 272 26.53 -3.73 -21.74
C GLY A 272 26.32 -2.82 -20.52
N GLN A 273 27.41 -2.19 -20.05
CA GLN A 273 27.41 -1.25 -18.90
C GLN A 273 26.33 -0.16 -19.01
N ALA A 274 25.93 0.24 -20.23
CA ALA A 274 24.87 1.22 -20.47
C ALA A 274 23.48 0.77 -19.97
N MET A 275 23.15 -0.53 -20.02
CA MET A 275 21.87 -1.02 -19.48
C MET A 275 21.89 -1.16 -17.96
N ILE A 276 23.04 -1.52 -17.39
CA ILE A 276 23.23 -1.55 -15.93
C ILE A 276 23.09 -0.14 -15.36
N ALA A 277 23.76 0.84 -15.98
CA ALA A 277 23.63 2.25 -15.62
C ALA A 277 22.18 2.76 -15.78
N TYR A 278 21.47 2.34 -16.84
CA TYR A 278 20.06 2.69 -17.01
C TYR A 278 19.17 2.09 -15.91
N LEU A 279 19.38 0.82 -15.54
CA LEU A 279 18.66 0.17 -14.44
C LEU A 279 18.93 0.86 -13.11
N GLN A 280 20.18 1.24 -12.84
CA GLN A 280 20.57 1.98 -11.63
C GLN A 280 19.91 3.37 -11.59
N GLN A 281 19.98 4.14 -12.68
CA GLN A 281 19.33 5.46 -12.79
C GLN A 281 17.80 5.40 -12.64
N LYS A 282 17.17 4.33 -13.11
CA LYS A 282 15.71 4.14 -12.98
C LYS A 282 15.30 3.51 -11.65
N GLY A 283 16.24 3.22 -10.74
CA GLY A 283 15.96 2.71 -9.40
C GLY A 283 15.68 1.20 -9.35
N PHE A 284 16.25 0.41 -10.25
CA PHE A 284 16.14 -1.06 -10.25
C PHE A 284 17.50 -1.74 -10.03
N PRO A 285 18.21 -1.48 -8.90
CA PRO A 285 19.52 -2.08 -8.61
C PRO A 285 19.45 -3.60 -8.37
N GLU A 286 18.30 -4.12 -7.92
CA GLU A 286 18.06 -5.57 -7.75
C GLU A 286 18.22 -6.35 -9.06
N VAL A 287 17.68 -5.80 -10.15
CA VAL A 287 17.76 -6.42 -11.48
C VAL A 287 19.19 -6.34 -12.00
N ALA A 288 19.88 -5.22 -11.72
CA ALA A 288 21.28 -5.01 -12.07
C ALA A 288 22.21 -6.06 -11.42
N LEU A 289 21.92 -6.47 -10.18
CA LEU A 289 22.74 -7.41 -9.41
C LEU A 289 22.90 -8.79 -10.08
N HIS A 290 21.93 -9.22 -10.90
CA HIS A 290 22.02 -10.48 -11.64
C HIS A 290 22.98 -10.44 -12.83
N PHE A 291 23.30 -9.26 -13.36
CA PHE A 291 24.20 -9.13 -14.52
C PHE A 291 25.66 -8.98 -14.14
N VAL A 292 25.93 -8.62 -12.89
CA VAL A 292 27.26 -8.28 -12.42
C VAL A 292 27.96 -9.52 -11.87
N LYS A 293 29.06 -9.88 -12.54
CA LYS A 293 29.96 -10.98 -12.14
C LYS A 293 31.14 -10.52 -11.30
N ASP A 294 31.43 -9.22 -11.29
CA ASP A 294 32.52 -8.66 -10.49
C ASP A 294 32.04 -8.39 -9.07
N GLU A 295 32.70 -8.98 -8.08
CA GLU A 295 32.26 -8.96 -6.68
C GLU A 295 32.24 -7.54 -6.08
N ARG A 296 33.10 -6.63 -6.56
CA ARG A 296 33.12 -5.23 -6.08
C ARG A 296 31.90 -4.43 -6.54
N THR A 297 31.57 -4.52 -7.82
CA THR A 297 30.36 -3.89 -8.36
C THR A 297 29.10 -4.58 -7.82
N ARG A 298 29.14 -5.90 -7.62
CA ARG A 298 28.07 -6.67 -6.98
C ARG A 298 27.81 -6.22 -5.54
N PHE A 299 28.86 -6.00 -4.75
CA PHE A 299 28.77 -5.49 -3.39
C PHE A 299 28.10 -4.10 -3.34
N ASN A 300 28.53 -3.17 -4.19
CA ASN A 300 27.94 -1.82 -4.22
C ASN A 300 26.45 -1.87 -4.61
N LEU A 301 26.08 -2.68 -5.61
CA LEU A 301 24.67 -2.88 -5.99
C LEU A 301 23.86 -3.58 -4.89
N ALA A 302 24.46 -4.52 -4.15
CA ALA A 302 23.82 -5.18 -3.02
C ALA A 302 23.53 -4.20 -1.87
N LEU A 303 24.45 -3.27 -1.59
CA LEU A 303 24.22 -2.21 -0.62
C LEU A 303 23.11 -1.24 -1.09
N GLU A 304 23.12 -0.83 -2.36
CA GLU A 304 22.09 0.07 -2.93
C GLU A 304 20.69 -0.59 -2.99
N SER A 305 20.63 -1.89 -3.27
CA SER A 305 19.38 -2.66 -3.25
C SER A 305 18.91 -3.03 -1.85
N GLY A 306 19.74 -2.79 -0.81
CA GLY A 306 19.44 -3.18 0.56
C GLY A 306 19.48 -4.68 0.81
N ASN A 307 19.94 -5.51 -0.14
CA ASN A 307 20.05 -6.95 0.05
C ASN A 307 21.34 -7.30 0.83
N ILE A 308 21.24 -7.28 2.16
CA ILE A 308 22.40 -7.51 3.04
C ILE A 308 22.95 -8.93 2.89
N GLN A 309 22.13 -9.95 2.60
CA GLN A 309 22.59 -11.34 2.51
C GLN A 309 23.60 -11.52 1.38
N ILE A 310 23.32 -10.95 0.22
CA ILE A 310 24.25 -10.95 -0.91
C ILE A 310 25.47 -10.07 -0.61
N ALA A 311 25.27 -8.92 0.04
CA ALA A 311 26.37 -8.05 0.44
C ALA A 311 27.35 -8.74 1.42
N VAL A 312 26.86 -9.58 2.35
CA VAL A 312 27.68 -10.40 3.25
C VAL A 312 28.45 -11.45 2.45
N ALA A 313 27.82 -12.13 1.50
CA ALA A 313 28.49 -13.12 0.67
C ALA A 313 29.64 -12.50 -0.14
N SER A 314 29.38 -11.38 -0.83
CA SER A 314 30.42 -10.64 -1.55
C SER A 314 31.50 -10.08 -0.62
N ALA A 315 31.15 -9.59 0.58
CA ALA A 315 32.13 -9.12 1.56
C ALA A 315 33.03 -10.24 2.09
N LYS A 316 32.51 -11.47 2.25
CA LYS A 316 33.30 -12.65 2.64
C LYS A 316 34.32 -13.05 1.56
N GLU A 317 33.99 -12.86 0.30
CA GLU A 317 34.90 -13.16 -0.81
C GLU A 317 35.96 -12.06 -1.00
N ILE A 318 35.60 -10.79 -0.79
CA ILE A 318 36.53 -9.65 -0.90
C ILE A 318 37.49 -9.59 0.31
N ASP A 319 36.97 -9.84 1.52
CA ASP A 319 37.66 -9.80 2.82
C ASP A 319 38.53 -8.55 3.07
N GLU A 320 38.04 -7.38 2.66
CA GLU A 320 38.67 -6.08 2.91
C GLU A 320 37.97 -5.34 4.07
N LYS A 321 38.76 -4.69 4.94
CA LYS A 321 38.24 -3.96 6.12
C LYS A 321 37.24 -2.85 5.77
N ASP A 322 37.45 -2.14 4.66
CA ASP A 322 36.54 -1.06 4.21
C ASP A 322 35.15 -1.59 3.85
N HIS A 323 35.09 -2.72 3.13
CA HIS A 323 33.84 -3.37 2.73
C HIS A 323 33.06 -3.88 3.96
N TRP A 324 33.76 -4.47 4.94
CA TRP A 324 33.15 -4.84 6.22
C TRP A 324 32.61 -3.64 7.00
N TYR A 325 33.32 -2.51 6.97
CA TYR A 325 32.85 -1.28 7.60
C TYR A 325 31.58 -0.74 6.94
N ARG A 326 31.57 -0.63 5.61
CA ARG A 326 30.41 -0.17 4.83
C ARG A 326 29.19 -1.08 5.02
N LEU A 327 29.41 -2.39 5.02
CA LEU A 327 28.38 -3.38 5.32
C LEU A 327 27.81 -3.19 6.72
N GLY A 328 28.66 -2.97 7.73
CA GLY A 328 28.23 -2.74 9.11
C GLY A 328 27.39 -1.46 9.27
N VAL A 329 27.70 -0.40 8.52
CA VAL A 329 26.90 0.84 8.53
C VAL A 329 25.52 0.62 7.92
N GLU A 330 25.43 -0.05 6.77
CA GLU A 330 24.14 -0.33 6.14
C GLU A 330 23.31 -1.37 6.92
N ALA A 331 23.95 -2.39 7.49
CA ALA A 331 23.28 -3.36 8.36
C ALA A 331 22.71 -2.69 9.62
N LEU A 332 23.44 -1.73 10.20
CA LEU A 332 22.97 -0.95 11.34
C LEU A 332 21.76 -0.07 10.96
N ARG A 333 21.76 0.53 9.76
CA ARG A 333 20.61 1.30 9.24
C ARG A 333 19.36 0.44 9.09
N GLN A 334 19.51 -0.82 8.70
CA GLN A 334 18.40 -1.77 8.58
C GLN A 334 18.00 -2.44 9.90
N GLY A 335 18.78 -2.24 10.97
CA GLY A 335 18.51 -2.86 12.28
C GLY A 335 18.87 -4.35 12.36
N ASN A 336 19.75 -4.85 11.47
CA ASN A 336 20.26 -6.22 11.55
C ASN A 336 21.47 -6.29 12.50
N THR A 337 21.19 -6.56 13.78
CA THR A 337 22.18 -6.61 14.86
C THR A 337 23.20 -7.74 14.69
N GLY A 338 22.79 -8.91 14.19
CA GLY A 338 23.67 -10.07 14.02
C GLY A 338 24.78 -9.83 12.99
N ILE A 339 24.44 -9.22 11.85
CA ILE A 339 25.42 -8.89 10.81
C ILE A 339 26.33 -7.74 11.24
N VAL A 340 25.81 -6.77 12.01
CA VAL A 340 26.64 -5.70 12.59
C VAL A 340 27.66 -6.27 13.58
N GLU A 341 27.24 -7.17 14.47
CA GLU A 341 28.15 -7.89 15.37
C GLU A 341 29.25 -8.60 14.59
N TYR A 342 28.88 -9.33 13.54
CA TYR A 342 29.84 -10.03 12.67
C TYR A 342 30.83 -9.07 11.99
N ALA A 343 30.35 -7.95 11.45
CA ALA A 343 31.20 -6.94 10.82
C ALA A 343 32.15 -6.27 11.83
N TYR A 344 31.70 -5.97 13.04
CA TYR A 344 32.54 -5.39 14.10
C TYR A 344 33.58 -6.38 14.65
N GLN A 345 33.27 -7.67 14.69
CA GLN A 345 34.24 -8.71 15.03
C GLN A 345 35.34 -8.81 13.95
N ARG A 346 34.97 -8.83 12.66
CA ARG A 346 35.92 -8.87 11.53
C ARG A 346 36.81 -7.62 11.48
N THR A 347 36.24 -6.46 11.74
CA THR A 347 36.99 -5.18 11.79
C THR A 347 37.74 -4.97 13.11
N LYS A 348 37.56 -5.85 14.12
CA LYS A 348 38.14 -5.76 15.46
C LYS A 348 37.80 -4.46 16.21
N ASN A 349 36.60 -3.92 16.00
CA ASN A 349 36.14 -2.71 16.66
C ASN A 349 35.40 -3.03 17.97
N PHE A 350 36.15 -3.24 19.05
CA PHE A 350 35.61 -3.69 20.35
C PHE A 350 34.81 -2.62 21.10
N GLU A 351 35.10 -1.33 20.88
CA GLU A 351 34.37 -0.23 21.51
C GLU A 351 32.93 -0.16 20.98
N ARG A 352 32.76 -0.17 19.65
CA ARG A 352 31.42 -0.20 19.02
C ARG A 352 30.66 -1.47 19.36
N LEU A 353 31.35 -2.60 19.52
CA LEU A 353 30.75 -3.86 19.92
C LEU A 353 30.26 -3.84 21.37
N SER A 354 31.05 -3.24 22.29
CA SER A 354 30.66 -3.06 23.69
C SER A 354 29.41 -2.16 23.81
N PHE A 355 29.35 -1.10 23.01
CA PHE A 355 28.20 -0.21 22.94
C PHE A 355 26.96 -0.89 22.34
N LEU A 356 27.14 -1.72 21.30
CA LEU A 356 26.05 -2.52 20.73
C LEU A 356 25.42 -3.44 21.78
N TYR A 357 26.23 -4.14 22.57
CA TYR A 357 25.73 -5.02 23.65
C TYR A 357 25.03 -4.27 24.78
N LEU A 358 25.43 -3.03 25.07
CA LEU A 358 24.71 -2.17 26.01
C LEU A 358 23.32 -1.82 25.48
N ILE A 359 23.21 -1.45 24.20
CA ILE A 359 21.93 -1.09 23.57
C ILE A 359 21.00 -2.29 23.45
N THR A 360 21.51 -3.46 23.05
CA THR A 360 20.71 -4.69 22.92
C THR A 360 20.38 -5.32 24.28
N GLY A 361 21.04 -4.89 25.36
CA GLY A 361 20.84 -5.42 26.70
C GLY A 361 21.49 -6.79 26.94
N ASN A 362 22.41 -7.23 26.08
CA ASN A 362 23.08 -8.52 26.23
C ASN A 362 24.24 -8.45 27.24
N LEU A 363 23.89 -8.65 28.52
CA LEU A 363 24.84 -8.60 29.64
C LEU A 363 25.87 -9.75 29.59
N ASP A 364 25.51 -10.91 29.05
CA ASP A 364 26.40 -12.07 28.96
C ASP A 364 27.56 -11.80 27.99
N LYS A 365 27.26 -11.30 26.78
CA LYS A 365 28.28 -10.93 25.80
C LYS A 365 29.14 -9.75 26.29
N LEU A 366 28.55 -8.81 27.01
CA LEU A 366 29.28 -7.70 27.63
C LEU A 366 30.24 -8.19 28.74
N SER A 367 29.86 -9.20 29.52
CA SER A 367 30.75 -9.83 30.51
C SER A 367 31.93 -10.57 29.84
N LYS A 368 31.69 -11.22 28.69
CA LYS A 368 32.76 -11.81 27.88
C LYS A 368 33.70 -10.74 27.34
N MET A 369 33.16 -9.60 26.90
CA MET A 369 33.97 -8.46 26.43
C MET A 369 34.88 -7.88 27.52
N MET A 370 34.39 -7.82 28.76
CA MET A 370 35.22 -7.42 29.91
C MET A 370 36.42 -8.34 30.10
N LYS A 371 36.23 -9.67 30.00
CA LYS A 371 37.34 -10.64 30.07
C LYS A 371 38.31 -10.51 28.90
N ILE A 372 37.81 -10.24 27.69
CA ILE A 372 38.65 -10.00 26.52
C ILE A 372 39.51 -8.74 26.72
N ALA A 373 38.94 -7.68 27.30
CA ALA A 373 39.67 -6.46 27.63
C ALA A 373 40.76 -6.71 28.70
N GLU A 374 40.46 -7.54 29.71
CA GLU A 374 41.44 -7.97 30.73
C GLU A 374 42.61 -8.74 30.09
N VAL A 375 42.32 -9.70 29.20
CA VAL A 375 43.36 -10.48 28.48
C VAL A 375 44.21 -9.60 27.56
N LYS A 376 43.62 -8.55 26.97
CA LYS A 376 44.33 -7.60 26.09
C LYS A 376 45.03 -6.47 26.83
N ASN A 377 44.92 -6.39 28.16
CA ASN A 377 45.38 -5.27 28.97
C ASN A 377 44.79 -3.91 28.54
N ASP A 378 43.55 -3.89 28.02
CA ASP A 378 42.82 -2.64 27.73
C ASP A 378 42.08 -2.16 29.00
N VAL A 379 42.77 -1.33 29.79
CA VAL A 379 42.27 -0.78 31.05
C VAL A 379 41.00 0.05 30.86
N MET A 380 40.90 0.80 29.75
CA MET A 380 39.75 1.67 29.47
C MET A 380 38.54 0.86 29.01
N GLY A 381 38.75 -0.11 28.13
CA GLY A 381 37.70 -1.05 27.73
C GLY A 381 37.16 -1.86 28.92
N GLN A 382 38.03 -2.29 29.83
CA GLN A 382 37.63 -3.00 31.05
C GLN A 382 36.80 -2.10 31.97
N PHE A 383 37.21 -0.84 32.18
CA PHE A 383 36.46 0.11 32.99
C PHE A 383 35.09 0.46 32.40
N HIS A 384 35.01 0.70 31.09
CA HIS A 384 33.74 0.99 30.40
C HIS A 384 32.77 -0.20 30.48
N ASN A 385 33.25 -1.43 30.25
CA ASN A 385 32.40 -2.62 30.36
C ASN A 385 31.92 -2.86 31.80
N ALA A 386 32.78 -2.61 32.80
CA ALA A 386 32.39 -2.68 34.21
C ALA A 386 31.36 -1.59 34.59
N LEU A 387 31.46 -0.39 33.99
CA LEU A 387 30.47 0.67 34.13
C LEU A 387 29.12 0.27 33.51
N TYR A 388 29.14 -0.30 32.30
CA TYR A 388 27.94 -0.76 31.58
C TYR A 388 27.25 -1.94 32.26
N LEU A 389 27.98 -2.79 32.99
CA LEU A 389 27.42 -3.87 33.80
C LEU A 389 26.97 -3.40 35.20
N GLY A 390 27.41 -2.22 35.63
CA GLY A 390 27.22 -1.76 37.00
C GLY A 390 28.05 -2.53 38.04
N ASP A 391 29.12 -3.23 37.62
CA ASP A 391 29.99 -3.99 38.52
C ASP A 391 30.96 -3.05 39.23
N ILE A 392 30.62 -2.69 40.47
CA ILE A 392 31.39 -1.79 41.31
C ILE A 392 32.69 -2.44 41.79
N LYS A 393 32.72 -3.76 41.98
CA LYS A 393 33.91 -4.46 42.50
C LYS A 393 35.01 -4.48 41.45
N GLU A 394 34.65 -4.80 40.21
CA GLU A 394 35.60 -4.75 39.09
C GLU A 394 36.06 -3.31 38.80
N ARG A 395 35.19 -2.30 38.92
CA ARG A 395 35.62 -0.89 38.84
C ARG A 395 36.68 -0.53 39.89
N ILE A 396 36.50 -0.98 41.13
CA ILE A 396 37.48 -0.75 42.20
C ILE A 396 38.80 -1.48 41.89
N LYS A 397 38.73 -2.74 41.44
CA LYS A 397 39.90 -3.53 41.04
C LYS A 397 40.68 -2.87 39.91
N VAL A 398 40.00 -2.36 38.88
CA VAL A 398 40.63 -1.64 37.76
C VAL A 398 41.30 -0.35 38.24
N LEU A 399 40.65 0.42 39.13
CA LEU A 399 41.22 1.64 39.70
C LEU A 399 42.43 1.36 40.61
N GLU A 400 42.40 0.25 41.36
CA GLU A 400 43.51 -0.24 42.19
C GLU A 400 44.71 -0.66 41.30
N ASN A 401 44.45 -1.45 40.25
CA ASN A 401 45.46 -1.87 39.27
C ASN A 401 46.07 -0.68 38.50
N ALA A 402 45.28 0.37 38.25
CA ALA A 402 45.75 1.60 37.61
C ALA A 402 46.51 2.55 38.58
N GLY A 403 46.61 2.22 39.87
CA GLY A 403 47.29 3.03 40.89
C GLY A 403 46.48 4.21 41.43
N HIS A 404 45.19 4.33 41.07
CA HIS A 404 44.29 5.38 41.53
C HIS A 404 43.56 5.00 42.83
N LEU A 405 44.34 4.68 43.87
CA LEU A 405 43.84 4.31 45.21
C LEU A 405 42.84 5.32 45.81
N PRO A 406 43.06 6.65 45.73
CA PRO A 406 42.08 7.62 46.25
C PRO A 406 40.70 7.50 45.60
N LEU A 407 40.64 7.23 44.29
CA LEU A 407 39.39 7.11 43.55
C LEU A 407 38.70 5.77 43.81
N ALA A 408 39.49 4.71 43.97
CA ALA A 408 39.02 3.40 44.43
C ALA A 408 38.36 3.50 45.82
N TYR A 409 38.99 4.22 46.77
CA TYR A 409 38.45 4.47 48.11
C TYR A 409 37.15 5.29 48.09
N ILE A 410 37.10 6.36 47.29
CA ILE A 410 35.88 7.17 47.12
C ILE A 410 34.75 6.31 46.53
N THR A 411 35.05 5.47 45.54
CA THR A 411 34.07 4.57 44.93
C THR A 411 33.56 3.55 45.96
N ALA A 412 34.45 2.90 46.73
CA ALA A 412 34.05 1.93 47.75
C ALA A 412 33.20 2.56 48.87
N SER A 413 33.58 3.75 49.36
CA SER A 413 32.88 4.45 50.43
C SER A 413 31.52 5.01 50.01
N VAL A 414 31.40 5.54 48.78
CA VAL A 414 30.14 6.07 48.22
C VAL A 414 29.14 4.94 47.91
N HIS A 415 29.63 3.77 47.48
CA HIS A 415 28.79 2.62 47.14
C HIS A 415 28.50 1.67 48.32
N GLY A 416 28.97 1.98 49.54
CA GLY A 416 28.63 1.24 50.75
C GLY A 416 29.37 -0.10 50.90
N LEU A 417 30.62 -0.20 50.45
CA LEU A 417 31.50 -1.36 50.61
C LEU A 417 32.56 -1.08 51.72
N PRO A 418 32.21 -1.23 53.01
CA PRO A 418 33.06 -0.82 54.12
C PRO A 418 34.36 -1.64 54.20
N ASP A 419 34.30 -2.95 53.99
CA ASP A 419 35.46 -3.85 54.09
C ASP A 419 36.58 -3.47 53.11
N ILE A 420 36.21 -3.09 51.88
CA ILE A 420 37.16 -2.69 50.84
C ILE A 420 37.66 -1.27 51.10
N ALA A 421 36.78 -0.38 51.59
CA ALA A 421 37.16 0.98 51.95
C ALA A 421 38.15 1.02 53.13
N GLU A 422 37.98 0.17 54.14
CA GLU A 422 38.91 0.06 55.27
C GLU A 422 40.28 -0.47 54.84
N ARG A 423 40.31 -1.47 53.95
CA ARG A 423 41.56 -1.97 53.34
C ARG A 423 42.29 -0.87 52.58
N LEU A 424 41.58 -0.15 51.71
CA LEU A 424 42.16 0.92 50.91
C LEU A 424 42.59 2.11 51.80
N ALA A 425 41.85 2.42 52.87
CA ALA A 425 42.24 3.45 53.84
C ALA A 425 43.54 3.09 54.58
N ALA A 426 43.74 1.82 54.92
CA ALA A 426 44.98 1.35 55.53
C ALA A 426 46.17 1.47 54.57
N GLU A 427 45.97 1.27 53.26
CA GLU A 427 46.99 1.46 52.23
C GLU A 427 47.27 2.94 51.92
N LEU A 428 46.26 3.81 52.02
CA LEU A 428 46.37 5.26 51.77
C LEU A 428 46.94 6.08 52.94
N GLY A 429 46.85 5.58 54.17
CA GLY A 429 47.38 6.24 55.37
C GLY A 429 46.81 7.65 55.56
N ASP A 430 47.66 8.67 55.54
CA ASP A 430 47.28 10.08 55.75
C ASP A 430 46.65 10.74 54.50
N ASN A 431 46.64 10.08 53.33
CA ASN A 431 46.15 10.63 52.06
C ASN A 431 44.67 10.31 51.78
N VAL A 432 43.86 10.03 52.80
CA VAL A 432 42.45 9.68 52.65
C VAL A 432 41.62 10.92 52.24
N PRO A 433 40.91 10.89 51.09
CA PRO A 433 40.09 12.01 50.65
C PRO A 433 38.87 12.25 51.55
N SER A 434 38.60 13.52 51.89
CA SER A 434 37.37 13.89 52.62
C SER A 434 36.16 13.92 51.68
N LEU A 435 35.12 13.13 51.97
CA LEU A 435 33.86 13.13 51.21
C LEU A 435 33.01 14.38 51.54
N PRO A 436 32.38 15.03 50.54
CA PRO A 436 31.54 16.20 50.76
C PRO A 436 30.28 15.84 51.56
N LYS A 437 30.11 16.45 52.74
CA LYS A 437 28.94 16.27 53.60
C LYS A 437 27.72 16.96 52.98
N GLY A 438 26.62 16.24 52.75
CA GLY A 438 25.32 16.81 52.37
C GLY A 438 24.79 16.51 50.97
N ARG A 439 25.49 15.74 50.13
CA ARG A 439 24.94 15.20 48.88
C ARG A 439 24.57 13.73 49.07
N SER A 440 23.30 13.39 48.84
CA SER A 440 22.85 12.00 48.79
C SER A 440 23.48 11.32 47.57
N ALA A 441 24.35 10.35 47.79
CA ALA A 441 24.89 9.52 46.72
C ALA A 441 23.76 8.67 46.12
N SER A 442 23.56 8.78 44.81
CA SER A 442 22.65 7.91 44.06
C SER A 442 23.44 6.84 43.33
N LEU A 443 23.03 5.58 43.43
CA LEU A 443 23.62 4.49 42.66
C LEU A 443 23.35 4.75 41.17
N LEU A 444 24.43 4.98 40.41
CA LEU A 444 24.37 5.08 38.97
C LEU A 444 24.43 3.67 38.39
N MET A 445 23.31 2.96 38.47
CA MET A 445 23.14 1.67 37.81
C MET A 445 22.54 1.92 36.42
N PRO A 446 23.07 1.27 35.37
CA PRO A 446 22.38 1.25 34.10
C PRO A 446 20.99 0.61 34.31
N PRO A 447 19.94 1.12 33.64
CA PRO A 447 18.61 0.54 33.74
C PRO A 447 18.68 -0.94 33.29
N GLY A 448 18.08 -1.84 34.08
CA GLY A 448 18.02 -3.25 33.70
C GLY A 448 17.25 -3.41 32.39
N PRO A 449 17.76 -4.21 31.43
CA PRO A 449 17.06 -4.43 30.17
C PRO A 449 15.72 -5.14 30.44
N ILE A 450 14.63 -4.57 29.93
CA ILE A 450 13.27 -5.13 30.04
C ILE A 450 13.04 -6.16 28.92
N LEU A 451 13.66 -5.93 27.76
CA LEU A 451 13.64 -6.79 26.58
C LEU A 451 15.07 -6.91 26.07
N CYS A 452 15.55 -8.14 25.89
CA CYS A 452 16.77 -8.44 25.15
C CYS A 452 16.33 -8.80 23.73
N ASP A 453 16.20 -7.80 22.87
CA ASP A 453 15.66 -7.99 21.53
C ASP A 453 16.77 -8.26 20.52
N GLY A 454 16.48 -9.11 19.54
CA GLY A 454 17.41 -9.49 18.47
C GLY A 454 17.39 -8.50 17.31
N ASP A 455 17.56 -9.02 16.09
CA ASP A 455 17.39 -8.21 14.87
C ASP A 455 16.01 -7.54 14.86
N TRP A 456 15.98 -6.26 14.48
CA TRP A 456 14.72 -5.55 14.39
C TRP A 456 13.79 -6.26 13.39
N PRO A 457 12.51 -6.41 13.73
CA PRO A 457 11.56 -7.09 12.87
C PRO A 457 11.44 -6.30 11.57
N LEU A 458 12.04 -6.84 10.50
CA LEU A 458 11.85 -6.30 9.17
C LEU A 458 10.38 -6.52 8.80
N LEU A 459 9.75 -5.49 8.23
CA LEU A 459 8.47 -5.66 7.56
C LEU A 459 8.62 -6.83 6.59
N ARG A 460 7.65 -7.76 6.55
CA ARG A 460 7.58 -8.74 5.48
C ARG A 460 7.24 -8.00 4.18
N VAL A 461 8.25 -7.33 3.62
CA VAL A 461 8.22 -6.86 2.26
C VAL A 461 8.14 -8.14 1.44
N THR A 462 7.10 -8.26 0.61
CA THR A 462 7.07 -9.32 -0.40
C THR A 462 8.42 -9.32 -1.09
N LYS A 463 9.17 -10.43 -0.96
CA LYS A 463 10.40 -10.66 -1.72
C LYS A 463 10.23 -10.03 -3.10
N GLY A 464 11.20 -9.20 -3.51
CA GLY A 464 11.12 -8.48 -4.77
C GLY A 464 10.69 -9.46 -5.88
N ILE A 465 9.89 -9.01 -6.85
CA ILE A 465 9.33 -9.88 -7.91
C ILE A 465 10.41 -10.72 -8.62
N PHE A 466 11.67 -10.29 -8.52
CA PHE A 466 12.87 -10.92 -9.06
C PHE A 466 13.54 -11.97 -8.16
N GLU A 467 13.33 -11.93 -6.85
CA GLU A 467 14.03 -12.74 -5.85
C GLU A 467 13.48 -14.20 -5.79
N GLY A 468 12.20 -14.41 -6.15
CA GLY A 468 11.57 -15.73 -6.13
C GLY A 468 11.67 -16.54 -7.42
N GLY A 469 12.04 -15.92 -8.55
CA GLY A 469 11.90 -16.51 -9.89
C GLY A 469 13.13 -17.22 -10.45
N LEU A 470 14.29 -17.10 -9.80
CA LEU A 470 15.59 -17.54 -10.35
C LEU A 470 16.33 -18.58 -9.51
N ASP A 471 16.17 -18.61 -8.18
CA ASP A 471 16.90 -19.55 -7.33
C ASP A 471 16.37 -21.00 -7.44
N ASN A 472 15.19 -21.19 -8.03
CA ASN A 472 14.51 -22.48 -8.08
C ASN A 472 14.90 -23.41 -9.26
N ALA A 473 15.94 -23.06 -10.04
CA ALA A 473 16.29 -23.81 -11.26
C ALA A 473 17.65 -24.53 -11.23
N GLY A 474 18.29 -24.68 -10.06
CA GLY A 474 19.65 -25.24 -9.99
C GLY A 474 19.96 -26.26 -8.88
N ARG A 475 19.14 -26.39 -7.83
CA ARG A 475 19.39 -27.37 -6.76
C ARG A 475 18.09 -28.04 -6.34
N GLY A 476 17.93 -29.30 -6.72
CA GLY A 476 16.92 -30.16 -6.12
C GLY A 476 17.32 -30.44 -4.68
N THR A 477 16.58 -29.90 -3.73
CA THR A 477 16.53 -30.42 -2.36
C THR A 477 15.22 -30.02 -1.71
N GLN A 478 14.67 -31.01 -1.02
CA GLN A 478 13.41 -31.13 -0.32
C GLN A 478 13.08 -29.91 0.56
N GLU A 479 11.87 -29.36 0.40
CA GLU A 479 11.29 -28.39 1.34
C GLU A 479 10.94 -29.10 2.64
N ASP A 480 11.84 -29.07 3.62
CA ASP A 480 11.47 -29.13 5.02
C ASP A 480 11.41 -27.68 5.54
N TYR A 481 10.19 -27.24 5.85
CA TYR A 481 9.95 -26.06 6.67
C TYR A 481 10.43 -26.38 8.09
N GLU A 482 11.71 -26.16 8.35
CA GLU A 482 12.17 -25.92 9.72
C GLU A 482 12.07 -24.42 9.98
N ASP A 483 11.31 -24.09 11.03
CA ASP A 483 11.30 -22.79 11.67
C ASP A 483 12.73 -22.25 11.74
N ALA A 484 12.92 -20.99 11.32
CA ALA A 484 14.14 -20.25 11.59
C ALA A 484 14.24 -19.99 13.10
N ALA A 485 14.59 -21.05 13.84
CA ALA A 485 15.17 -20.99 15.15
C ALA A 485 16.51 -20.25 15.04
N ASP A 486 16.74 -19.34 15.97
CA ASP A 486 18.03 -18.78 16.38
C ASP A 486 19.21 -19.16 15.47
N GLY A 487 19.47 -18.31 14.48
CA GLY A 487 20.75 -18.29 13.81
C GLY A 487 21.79 -17.73 14.78
N ASP A 488 22.19 -18.56 15.74
CA ASP A 488 23.34 -18.34 16.61
C ASP A 488 24.61 -18.38 15.75
N TRP A 489 24.97 -17.22 15.18
CA TRP A 489 26.26 -17.02 14.50
C TRP A 489 27.43 -16.92 15.48
N GLY A 490 27.24 -17.34 16.73
CA GLY A 490 28.14 -17.19 17.85
C GLY A 490 28.64 -18.49 18.46
N GLU A 491 29.11 -19.46 17.65
CA GLU A 491 29.93 -20.56 18.18
C GLU A 491 31.45 -20.35 17.95
N ASP A 492 32.12 -20.38 19.11
CA ASP A 492 33.51 -20.69 19.47
C ASP A 492 34.71 -19.91 18.88
N LEU A 493 35.27 -19.10 19.77
CA LEU A 493 36.60 -18.50 19.70
C LEU A 493 37.69 -19.59 19.77
N ASP A 494 38.21 -20.01 18.62
CA ASP A 494 39.56 -20.58 18.57
C ASP A 494 40.58 -19.43 18.66
N ILE A 495 41.20 -19.33 19.85
CA ILE A 495 42.30 -18.41 20.13
C ILE A 495 43.51 -18.86 19.32
N VAL A 496 43.74 -18.21 18.18
CA VAL A 496 45.02 -18.31 17.45
C VAL A 496 45.86 -17.10 17.80
N ASP A 497 46.91 -17.38 18.57
CA ASP A 497 47.98 -16.48 18.98
C ASP A 497 48.83 -16.06 17.78
N VAL A 498 48.76 -14.78 17.39
CA VAL A 498 49.77 -14.14 16.52
C VAL A 498 49.93 -12.68 16.92
N GLY A 499 51.11 -12.36 17.44
CA GLY A 499 51.46 -11.06 18.00
C GLY A 499 51.71 -9.92 17.02
N ASN A 500 51.86 -8.73 17.65
CA ASN A 500 52.44 -7.48 17.16
C ASN A 500 51.88 -6.85 15.88
N VAL A 501 51.00 -5.84 16.04
CA VAL A 501 51.03 -4.62 15.22
C VAL A 501 50.70 -3.41 16.11
N GLN A 502 51.51 -2.36 15.97
CA GLN A 502 51.53 -1.12 16.75
C GLN A 502 50.30 -0.23 16.48
N ASN A 503 49.86 0.48 17.54
CA ASN A 503 48.87 1.57 17.47
C ASN A 503 49.41 2.73 16.62
N GLY A 504 48.71 3.04 15.54
CA GLY A 504 48.88 4.28 14.78
C GLY A 504 47.65 5.15 14.96
N ASP A 505 47.79 6.23 15.75
CA ASP A 505 46.85 7.34 15.81
C ASP A 505 46.75 8.00 14.43
N ILE A 506 45.52 8.14 13.91
CA ILE A 506 45.23 8.98 12.76
C ILE A 506 44.04 9.88 13.12
N ASN A 507 44.37 11.06 13.62
CA ASN A 507 43.49 12.23 13.57
C ASN A 507 43.51 12.77 12.13
N MET A 508 42.34 12.97 11.52
CA MET A 508 42.18 13.95 10.45
C MET A 508 40.81 14.64 10.55
N PRO A 509 40.73 15.89 10.08
CA PRO A 509 40.00 16.99 10.66
C PRO A 509 38.59 17.15 10.09
N VAL A 510 37.78 17.88 10.85
CA VAL A 510 36.51 18.47 10.42
C VAL A 510 36.85 19.68 9.53
N GLU A 511 36.43 19.64 8.27
CA GLU A 511 36.40 20.81 7.40
C GLU A 511 34.95 21.29 7.28
N ASP A 512 34.71 22.49 7.80
CA ASP A 512 33.58 23.35 7.46
C ASP A 512 33.87 24.00 6.09
N GLU A 513 32.91 23.92 5.17
CA GLU A 513 32.79 24.89 4.07
C GLU A 513 31.34 25.38 3.97
N GLU A 514 31.14 26.61 4.46
CA GLU A 514 30.07 27.50 4.01
C GLU A 514 30.42 28.08 2.64
N GLY A 515 29.42 28.23 1.77
CA GLY A 515 29.56 28.89 0.46
C GLY A 515 28.23 29.05 -0.29
N GLU A 516 27.47 30.06 0.17
CA GLU A 516 26.58 31.01 -0.53
C GLU A 516 26.02 30.77 -1.95
N GLU A 517 24.69 30.96 -2.01
CA GLU A 517 23.88 31.80 -2.91
C GLU A 517 24.12 31.84 -4.43
N GLY A 518 23.04 31.57 -5.18
CA GLY A 518 22.93 31.79 -6.61
C GLY A 518 21.47 31.75 -7.08
N ASN A 519 20.83 32.91 -6.99
CA ASN A 519 19.51 33.32 -7.46
C ASN A 519 19.08 32.76 -8.85
N ASP A 520 17.79 32.41 -8.99
CA ASP A 520 17.01 32.78 -10.18
C ASP A 520 15.49 32.73 -9.90
N GLU A 521 14.92 33.94 -9.89
CA GLU A 521 13.51 34.28 -9.76
C GLU A 521 12.69 34.00 -11.02
N GLY A 522 11.37 33.79 -10.83
CA GLY A 522 10.31 34.16 -11.77
C GLY A 522 9.30 33.03 -12.02
N GLY A 523 8.00 33.17 -11.77
CA GLY A 523 7.19 34.28 -11.29
C GLY A 523 5.70 33.98 -11.50
N TRP A 524 4.88 34.53 -10.59
CA TRP A 524 3.44 34.85 -10.68
C TRP A 524 2.43 33.74 -11.03
N ASP A 525 1.73 33.25 -9.99
CA ASP A 525 0.27 33.14 -10.10
C ASP A 525 -0.40 33.64 -8.82
N LEU A 526 -1.44 34.43 -9.01
CA LEU A 526 -1.95 35.44 -8.10
C LEU A 526 -3.40 35.09 -7.77
N GLU A 527 -3.64 34.32 -6.71
CA GLU A 527 -4.98 34.12 -6.16
C GLU A 527 -4.95 34.22 -4.62
N ASP A 528 -5.75 35.15 -4.11
CA ASP A 528 -6.14 35.46 -2.73
C ASP A 528 -5.17 36.22 -1.80
N LEU A 529 -5.18 37.55 -1.98
CA LEU A 529 -4.95 38.56 -0.95
C LEU A 529 -5.94 38.39 0.22
N GLY A 530 -5.60 37.52 1.18
CA GLY A 530 -6.20 37.51 2.51
C GLY A 530 -5.77 38.77 3.28
N LEU A 531 -6.58 39.83 3.19
CA LEU A 531 -6.36 41.06 3.96
C LEU A 531 -6.25 40.73 5.46
N PRO A 532 -5.21 41.23 6.17
CA PRO A 532 -5.16 41.14 7.63
C PRO A 532 -6.38 41.88 8.22
N PRO A 533 -7.09 41.30 9.21
CA PRO A 533 -8.08 42.07 9.94
C PRO A 533 -7.34 43.14 10.75
N ASP A 534 -7.95 44.32 10.83
CA ASP A 534 -7.57 45.49 11.65
C ASP A 534 -6.69 46.55 10.97
N VAL A 535 -7.23 47.14 9.90
CA VAL A 535 -7.07 48.59 9.68
C VAL A 535 -8.26 49.30 10.34
N ASP A 536 -8.26 49.35 11.67
CA ASP A 536 -9.03 50.34 12.41
C ASP A 536 -8.08 51.07 13.36
N THR A 537 -7.56 52.20 12.88
CA THR A 537 -6.88 53.17 13.74
C THR A 537 -7.90 53.88 14.63
N PRO A 538 -7.61 54.06 15.92
CA PRO A 538 -7.79 55.37 16.53
C PRO A 538 -6.41 55.95 16.87
N LYS A 539 -6.14 57.14 16.32
CA LYS A 539 -5.06 58.02 16.81
C LYS A 539 -5.42 58.46 18.22
N THR A 540 -4.59 58.15 19.22
CA THR A 540 -3.89 59.16 20.07
C THR A 540 -3.20 58.53 21.29
N ALA A 541 -2.12 59.22 21.69
CA ALA A 541 -1.41 59.20 22.98
C ALA A 541 -0.18 58.28 23.08
N VAL A 542 0.97 58.93 22.87
CA VAL A 542 2.28 58.49 23.36
C VAL A 542 2.24 58.53 24.89
N SER A 543 2.38 57.37 25.55
CA SER A 543 2.93 57.31 26.91
C SER A 543 3.58 55.95 27.17
N ALA A 544 4.80 56.01 27.69
CA ALA A 544 5.67 54.98 28.27
C ALA A 544 5.23 53.50 28.15
N ARG A 545 6.01 52.72 27.40
CA ARG A 545 5.97 51.25 27.40
C ARG A 545 6.33 50.70 28.79
N SER A 546 5.33 50.38 29.60
CA SER A 546 5.37 49.16 30.40
C SER A 546 4.73 48.06 29.55
N SER A 547 5.52 47.18 28.95
CA SER A 547 4.99 45.98 28.31
C SER A 547 4.39 45.10 29.41
N VAL A 548 3.11 45.32 29.72
CA VAL A 548 2.34 44.47 30.62
C VAL A 548 2.33 43.08 29.97
N PHE A 549 3.03 42.13 30.58
CA PHE A 549 3.00 40.75 30.14
C PHE A 549 1.59 40.21 30.38
N ILE A 550 0.87 39.92 29.31
CA ILE A 550 -0.42 39.24 29.36
C ILE A 550 -0.13 37.76 29.15
N ALA A 551 -0.42 36.94 30.17
CA ALA A 551 -0.25 35.51 30.05
C ALA A 551 -1.19 34.97 28.94
N PRO A 552 -0.73 34.06 28.06
CA PRO A 552 -1.56 33.52 27.01
C PRO A 552 -2.73 32.73 27.60
N THR A 553 -3.90 32.85 26.98
CA THR A 553 -5.07 32.05 27.34
C THR A 553 -4.85 30.59 26.95
N ALA A 554 -5.20 29.66 27.84
CA ALA A 554 -5.12 28.23 27.54
C ALA A 554 -5.99 27.88 26.33
N GLY A 555 -5.42 27.13 25.38
CA GLY A 555 -6.17 26.59 24.24
C GLY A 555 -7.17 25.52 24.66
N MET A 556 -8.07 25.15 23.75
CA MET A 556 -9.00 24.04 24.00
C MET A 556 -8.25 22.71 24.15
N PRO A 557 -8.54 21.91 25.20
CA PRO A 557 -7.90 20.61 25.36
C PRO A 557 -8.36 19.65 24.25
N VAL A 558 -7.46 18.75 23.84
CA VAL A 558 -7.71 17.80 22.73
C VAL A 558 -8.93 16.91 22.98
N SER A 559 -9.14 16.49 24.23
CA SER A 559 -10.32 15.73 24.65
C SER A 559 -11.64 16.47 24.35
N GLN A 560 -11.68 17.78 24.57
CA GLN A 560 -12.86 18.60 24.26
C GLN A 560 -13.07 18.73 22.75
N ILE A 561 -11.99 18.88 21.97
CA ILE A 561 -12.06 18.94 20.50
C ILE A 561 -12.65 17.63 19.95
N TRP A 562 -12.21 16.47 20.44
CA TRP A 562 -12.77 15.17 20.04
C TRP A 562 -14.27 15.07 20.33
N THR A 563 -14.71 15.49 21.52
CA THR A 563 -16.15 15.45 21.87
C THR A 563 -17.02 16.42 21.06
N GLN A 564 -16.45 17.50 20.51
CA GLN A 564 -17.18 18.44 19.67
C GLN A 564 -17.29 17.97 18.22
N LYS A 565 -16.26 17.30 17.71
CA LYS A 565 -16.21 16.80 16.31
C LYS A 565 -16.92 15.46 16.13
N SER A 566 -17.01 14.66 17.19
CA SER A 566 -17.54 13.30 17.10
C SER A 566 -18.96 13.18 17.64
N SER A 567 -19.68 12.19 17.12
CA SER A 567 -20.93 11.68 17.70
C SER A 567 -20.85 10.19 18.06
N LEU A 568 -19.64 9.61 18.02
CA LEU A 568 -19.39 8.19 18.25
C LEU A 568 -19.04 7.95 19.72
N ALA A 569 -19.73 7.01 20.36
CA ALA A 569 -19.55 6.76 21.80
C ALA A 569 -18.12 6.33 22.17
N ALA A 570 -17.44 5.58 21.30
CA ALA A 570 -16.05 5.14 21.50
C ALA A 570 -15.08 6.32 21.62
N GLU A 571 -15.24 7.34 20.78
CA GLU A 571 -14.36 8.51 20.76
C GLU A 571 -14.60 9.43 21.98
N HIS A 572 -15.85 9.52 22.44
CA HIS A 572 -16.18 10.19 23.70
C HIS A 572 -15.61 9.46 24.92
N ALA A 573 -15.57 8.12 24.89
CA ALA A 573 -14.94 7.32 25.93
C ALA A 573 -13.41 7.50 25.92
N ALA A 574 -12.77 7.49 24.75
CA ALA A 574 -11.34 7.79 24.60
C ALA A 574 -10.98 9.21 25.13
N ALA A 575 -11.83 10.19 24.84
CA ALA A 575 -11.71 11.55 25.36
C ALA A 575 -11.86 11.66 26.90
N GLY A 576 -12.28 10.59 27.58
CA GLY A 576 -12.50 10.57 29.04
C GLY A 576 -13.86 11.13 29.47
N ASN A 577 -14.74 11.49 28.53
CA ASN A 577 -16.08 11.99 28.83
C ASN A 577 -17.12 10.87 28.83
N PHE A 578 -17.02 10.01 29.85
CA PHE A 578 -17.85 8.80 29.97
C PHE A 578 -19.35 9.08 30.07
N ASP A 579 -19.76 10.19 30.68
CA ASP A 579 -21.19 10.56 30.79
C ASP A 579 -21.81 10.78 29.41
N THR A 580 -21.12 11.53 28.53
CA THR A 580 -21.61 11.73 27.15
C THR A 580 -21.62 10.44 26.34
N ALA A 581 -20.59 9.60 26.47
CA ALA A 581 -20.52 8.29 25.81
C ALA A 581 -21.68 7.37 26.25
N MET A 582 -21.99 7.34 27.56
CA MET A 582 -23.11 6.56 28.10
C MET A 582 -24.45 7.06 27.57
N ARG A 583 -24.68 8.38 27.54
CA ARG A 583 -25.93 8.96 26.98
C ARG A 583 -26.09 8.63 25.50
N LEU A 584 -25.01 8.67 24.72
CA LEU A 584 -25.01 8.28 23.31
C LEU A 584 -25.41 6.80 23.15
N LEU A 585 -24.79 5.90 23.91
CA LEU A 585 -25.11 4.46 23.87
C LEU A 585 -26.54 4.14 24.34
N SER A 586 -27.04 4.84 25.36
CA SER A 586 -28.43 4.69 25.81
C SER A 586 -29.41 5.12 24.72
N ARG A 587 -29.15 6.23 24.02
CA ARG A 587 -30.01 6.73 22.93
C ARG A 587 -29.91 5.89 21.66
N GLN A 588 -28.71 5.45 21.31
CA GLN A 588 -28.44 4.74 20.06
C GLN A 588 -28.87 3.28 20.13
N VAL A 589 -28.64 2.62 21.26
CA VAL A 589 -28.73 1.16 21.36
C VAL A 589 -29.51 0.69 22.59
N GLY A 590 -30.09 1.61 23.37
CA GLY A 590 -30.92 1.27 24.52
C GLY A 590 -30.15 0.67 25.70
N ILE A 591 -28.83 0.90 25.80
CA ILE A 591 -27.98 0.37 26.89
C ILE A 591 -28.31 1.07 28.21
N LYS A 592 -28.55 0.27 29.25
CA LYS A 592 -28.69 0.76 30.65
C LYS A 592 -27.71 0.10 31.60
N ASN A 593 -27.30 -1.13 31.35
CA ASN A 593 -26.28 -1.80 32.15
C ASN A 593 -24.89 -1.51 31.59
N PHE A 594 -24.15 -0.61 32.26
CA PHE A 594 -22.80 -0.23 31.86
C PHE A 594 -21.70 -0.92 32.68
N ALA A 595 -22.06 -1.76 33.66
CA ALA A 595 -21.07 -2.44 34.50
C ALA A 595 -20.08 -3.32 33.68
N PRO A 596 -20.52 -4.08 32.66
CA PRO A 596 -19.59 -4.86 31.82
C PRO A 596 -18.69 -4.00 30.92
N LEU A 597 -19.10 -2.75 30.63
CA LEU A 597 -18.35 -1.85 29.76
C LEU A 597 -17.26 -1.05 30.51
N LYS A 598 -17.23 -1.11 31.84
CA LYS A 598 -16.33 -0.30 32.66
C LYS A 598 -14.86 -0.49 32.32
N SER A 599 -14.39 -1.74 32.20
CA SER A 599 -12.99 -2.01 31.83
C SER A 599 -12.68 -1.50 30.43
N LEU A 600 -13.59 -1.72 29.48
CA LEU A 600 -13.42 -1.29 28.09
C LEU A 600 -13.34 0.24 27.95
N PHE A 601 -14.11 0.99 28.75
CA PHE A 601 -14.05 2.45 28.78
C PHE A 601 -12.71 2.96 29.32
N ILE A 602 -12.18 2.32 30.35
CA ILE A 602 -10.87 2.66 30.93
C ILE A 602 -9.76 2.34 29.92
N ASP A 603 -9.82 1.17 29.27
CA ASP A 603 -8.84 0.74 28.27
C ASP A 603 -8.81 1.71 27.08
N LEU A 604 -9.98 2.20 26.63
CA LEU A 604 -10.04 3.22 25.57
C LEU A 604 -9.40 4.53 25.97
N HIS A 605 -9.69 5.02 27.19
CA HIS A 605 -9.10 6.26 27.67
C HIS A 605 -7.58 6.11 27.77
N MET A 606 -7.11 5.08 28.47
CA MET A 606 -5.68 4.84 28.66
C MET A 606 -4.93 4.57 27.35
N GLY A 607 -5.55 3.91 26.36
CA GLY A 607 -4.93 3.63 25.07
C GLY A 607 -4.85 4.85 24.14
N SER A 608 -5.68 5.88 24.37
CA SER A 608 -5.69 7.10 23.54
C SER A 608 -4.77 8.21 24.04
N HIS A 609 -4.19 8.07 25.23
CA HIS A 609 -3.27 9.05 25.83
C HIS A 609 -1.92 8.42 26.17
N THR A 610 -0.83 9.06 25.76
CA THR A 610 0.54 8.76 26.22
C THR A 610 1.04 9.85 27.14
N CYS A 611 2.18 9.59 27.77
CA CYS A 611 2.78 10.45 28.77
C CYS A 611 4.25 10.66 28.42
N LEU A 612 4.63 11.91 28.19
CA LEU A 612 6.01 12.30 27.88
C LEU A 612 6.56 13.20 28.98
N ARG A 613 7.75 12.88 29.47
CA ARG A 613 8.46 13.73 30.44
C ARG A 613 9.38 14.67 29.67
N ALA A 614 9.02 15.96 29.58
CA ALA A 614 9.86 16.96 28.93
C ALA A 614 11.10 17.30 29.77
N PHE A 615 10.94 17.52 31.07
CA PHE A 615 12.04 17.83 31.99
C PHE A 615 11.99 16.97 33.24
N SER A 616 13.16 16.60 33.78
CA SER A 616 13.26 15.78 35.00
C SER A 616 12.60 16.43 36.22
N SER A 617 12.57 17.75 36.32
CA SER A 617 11.93 18.49 37.43
C SER A 617 10.48 18.89 37.17
N ALA A 618 9.95 18.66 35.96
CA ALA A 618 8.60 19.05 35.56
C ALA A 618 7.61 17.87 35.62
N PRO A 619 6.30 18.14 35.79
CA PRO A 619 5.27 17.12 35.68
C PRO A 619 5.24 16.51 34.28
N VAL A 620 4.76 15.27 34.21
CA VAL A 620 4.62 14.53 32.95
C VAL A 620 3.52 15.16 32.11
N ILE A 621 3.78 15.34 30.82
CA ILE A 621 2.86 15.93 29.86
C ILE A 621 2.05 14.78 29.23
N SER A 622 0.72 14.88 29.29
CA SER A 622 -0.15 13.95 28.57
C SER A 622 -0.24 14.36 27.10
N LEU A 623 0.00 13.40 26.21
CA LEU A 623 -0.11 13.56 24.76
C LEU A 623 -1.24 12.67 24.23
N ALA A 624 -2.12 13.25 23.42
CA ALA A 624 -3.17 12.51 22.75
C ALA A 624 -2.62 11.76 21.52
N ILE A 625 -2.93 10.48 21.39
CA ILE A 625 -2.65 9.70 20.17
C ILE A 625 -3.86 9.82 19.25
N GLU A 626 -3.63 10.25 18.02
CA GLU A 626 -4.66 10.45 17.00
C GLU A 626 -4.56 9.36 15.91
N ARG A 627 -5.71 8.90 15.39
CA ARG A 627 -5.80 7.97 14.27
C ARG A 627 -5.53 8.69 12.96
N GLY A 628 -4.74 8.08 12.08
CA GLY A 628 -4.47 8.62 10.73
C GLY A 628 -3.51 9.81 10.73
N TRP A 629 -2.59 9.88 11.70
CA TRP A 629 -1.55 10.90 11.74
C TRP A 629 -0.67 10.84 10.49
N SER A 630 -0.44 11.99 9.87
CA SER A 630 0.52 12.19 8.80
C SER A 630 1.38 13.42 9.10
N GLU A 631 2.64 13.39 8.69
CA GLU A 631 3.60 14.49 8.89
C GLU A 631 3.16 15.79 8.19
N SER A 632 2.34 15.66 7.14
CA SER A 632 1.74 16.75 6.37
C SER A 632 0.50 17.39 7.02
N ALA A 633 -0.03 16.85 8.12
CA ALA A 633 -1.22 17.38 8.77
C ALA A 633 -0.89 18.64 9.58
N SER A 634 -1.61 19.73 9.35
CA SER A 634 -1.40 20.98 10.10
C SER A 634 -1.66 20.76 11.61
N PRO A 635 -0.84 21.28 12.54
CA PRO A 635 -1.00 21.09 13.99
C PRO A 635 -2.36 21.55 14.55
N ASN A 636 -3.05 22.42 13.82
CA ASN A 636 -4.34 23.00 14.16
C ASN A 636 -5.53 22.11 13.77
N VAL A 637 -5.34 21.14 12.87
CA VAL A 637 -6.37 20.19 12.45
C VAL A 637 -6.12 18.86 13.16
N ARG A 638 -6.74 18.74 14.34
CA ARG A 638 -6.70 17.52 15.16
C ARG A 638 -7.56 16.41 14.56
N SER A 639 -6.97 15.22 14.44
CA SER A 639 -7.60 13.98 13.99
C SER A 639 -8.33 13.27 15.14
N PRO A 640 -9.22 12.29 14.84
CA PRO A 640 -9.93 11.50 15.86
C PRO A 640 -8.96 10.70 16.76
N PRO A 641 -9.38 10.29 17.97
CA PRO A 641 -8.53 9.50 18.86
C PRO A 641 -8.16 8.14 18.26
N ALA A 642 -6.97 7.64 18.57
CA ALA A 642 -6.63 6.25 18.33
C ALA A 642 -7.42 5.34 19.29
N LEU A 643 -7.98 4.25 18.75
CA LEU A 643 -8.82 3.32 19.49
C LEU A 643 -8.13 1.96 19.60
N VAL A 644 -8.31 1.31 20.75
CA VAL A 644 -7.69 0.02 21.07
C VAL A 644 -8.41 -1.16 20.39
N PHE A 645 -9.71 -1.00 20.13
CA PHE A 645 -10.58 -2.06 19.62
C PHE A 645 -10.78 -1.96 18.11
N ASN A 646 -10.35 -3.01 17.41
CA ASN A 646 -10.47 -3.12 15.96
C ASN A 646 -11.37 -4.29 15.57
N PHE A 647 -11.96 -4.22 14.38
CA PHE A 647 -12.83 -5.27 13.86
C PHE A 647 -12.12 -6.63 13.73
N SER A 648 -10.85 -6.65 13.30
CA SER A 648 -10.04 -7.87 13.17
C SER A 648 -9.90 -8.65 14.48
N GLN A 649 -9.74 -7.96 15.61
CA GLN A 649 -9.67 -8.60 16.94
C GLN A 649 -10.97 -9.33 17.29
N LEU A 650 -12.13 -8.84 16.82
CA LEU A 650 -13.40 -9.52 17.03
C LEU A 650 -13.51 -10.80 16.21
N GLU A 651 -12.99 -10.81 14.98
CA GLU A 651 -12.96 -12.03 14.16
C GLU A 651 -12.09 -13.12 14.79
N GLU A 652 -10.96 -12.74 15.39
CA GLU A 652 -10.11 -13.66 16.14
C GLU A 652 -10.83 -14.23 17.36
N LYS A 653 -11.49 -13.37 18.15
CA LYS A 653 -12.34 -13.80 19.27
C LYS A 653 -13.47 -14.73 18.80
N LEU A 654 -14.05 -14.47 17.63
CA LEU A 654 -15.11 -15.30 17.05
C LEU A 654 -14.57 -16.70 16.69
N LYS A 655 -13.41 -16.77 16.04
CA LYS A 655 -12.71 -18.04 15.74
C LYS A 655 -12.36 -18.81 17.01
N ALA A 656 -11.89 -18.12 18.06
CA ALA A 656 -11.64 -18.72 19.37
C ALA A 656 -12.93 -19.26 20.00
N GLY A 657 -14.03 -18.51 19.90
CA GLY A 657 -15.37 -18.94 20.33
C GLY A 657 -15.80 -20.23 19.64
N TYR A 658 -15.63 -20.32 18.31
CA TYR A 658 -15.93 -21.55 17.55
C TYR A 658 -15.09 -22.75 17.99
N LYS A 659 -13.79 -22.56 18.23
CA LYS A 659 -12.93 -23.63 18.77
C LYS A 659 -13.41 -24.10 20.14
N ALA A 660 -13.77 -23.19 21.04
CA ALA A 660 -14.31 -23.52 22.36
C ALA A 660 -15.66 -24.24 22.28
N THR A 661 -16.56 -23.84 21.37
CA THR A 661 -17.83 -24.53 21.11
C THR A 661 -17.60 -25.95 20.59
N THR A 662 -16.67 -26.13 19.64
CA THR A 662 -16.32 -27.47 19.12
C THR A 662 -15.72 -28.36 20.21
N ALA A 663 -14.90 -27.80 21.11
CA ALA A 663 -14.31 -28.50 22.24
C ALA A 663 -15.29 -28.79 23.40
N GLY A 664 -16.54 -28.31 23.32
CA GLY A 664 -17.56 -28.50 24.35
C GLY A 664 -17.40 -27.63 25.61
N LYS A 665 -16.47 -26.66 25.59
CA LYS A 665 -16.26 -25.68 26.68
C LYS A 665 -17.23 -24.50 26.56
N LEU A 666 -18.51 -24.76 26.83
CA LEU A 666 -19.60 -23.80 26.59
C LEU A 666 -19.56 -22.55 27.46
N THR A 667 -19.04 -22.63 28.69
CA THR A 667 -18.88 -21.47 29.58
C THR A 667 -17.82 -20.50 29.06
N GLU A 668 -16.69 -21.04 28.60
CA GLU A 668 -15.62 -20.26 27.97
C GLU A 668 -16.08 -19.63 26.65
N ALA A 669 -16.78 -20.41 25.81
CA ALA A 669 -17.37 -19.92 24.56
C ALA A 669 -18.38 -18.79 24.83
N LEU A 670 -19.26 -18.95 25.82
CA LEU A 670 -20.24 -17.93 26.21
C LEU A 670 -19.55 -16.63 26.62
N ARG A 671 -18.48 -16.70 27.42
CA ARG A 671 -17.71 -15.52 27.84
C ARG A 671 -17.08 -14.80 26.63
N LEU A 672 -16.54 -15.54 25.67
CA LEU A 672 -15.94 -14.97 24.45
C LEU A 672 -16.99 -14.28 23.57
N PHE A 673 -18.13 -14.94 23.32
CA PHE A 673 -19.22 -14.36 22.54
C PHE A 673 -19.86 -13.14 23.21
N LEU A 674 -20.05 -13.18 24.54
CA LEU A 674 -20.51 -12.01 25.29
C LEU A 674 -19.49 -10.86 25.24
N SER A 675 -18.19 -11.15 25.35
CA SER A 675 -17.15 -10.13 25.20
C SER A 675 -17.20 -9.45 23.83
N ILE A 676 -17.50 -10.19 22.74
CA ILE A 676 -17.69 -9.61 21.41
C ILE A 676 -18.89 -8.65 21.42
N LEU A 677 -20.05 -9.08 21.92
CA LEU A 677 -21.23 -8.20 22.04
C LEU A 677 -20.98 -6.98 22.93
N GLN A 678 -20.09 -7.07 23.91
CA GLN A 678 -19.75 -5.92 24.77
C GLN A 678 -18.75 -4.97 24.11
N THR A 679 -17.90 -5.47 23.21
CA THR A 679 -16.88 -4.64 22.53
C THR A 679 -17.45 -3.89 21.33
N ILE A 680 -18.40 -4.48 20.60
CA ILE A 680 -18.97 -3.89 19.36
C ILE A 680 -19.47 -2.43 19.49
N PRO A 681 -20.17 -2.00 20.56
CA PRO A 681 -20.63 -0.60 20.69
C PRO A 681 -19.49 0.42 20.78
N LEU A 682 -18.25 -0.05 20.97
CA LEU A 682 -17.05 0.74 21.18
C LEU A 682 -16.05 0.64 20.02
N ILE A 683 -16.44 0.05 18.89
CA ILE A 683 -15.60 -0.03 17.69
C ILE A 683 -15.98 1.09 16.72
N VAL A 684 -14.98 1.61 16.02
CA VAL A 684 -15.16 2.57 14.93
C VAL A 684 -14.62 2.02 13.61
N VAL A 685 -15.52 1.90 12.63
CA VAL A 685 -15.23 1.40 11.27
C VAL A 685 -15.34 2.52 10.23
N ASP A 686 -14.60 2.41 9.13
CA ASP A 686 -14.46 3.54 8.19
C ASP A 686 -15.55 3.49 7.11
N SER A 687 -15.89 2.29 6.64
CA SER A 687 -16.80 2.10 5.53
C SER A 687 -18.19 1.62 5.94
N ARG A 688 -19.20 1.96 5.13
CA ARG A 688 -20.56 1.46 5.31
C ARG A 688 -20.66 -0.07 5.13
N ARG A 689 -19.75 -0.67 4.36
CA ARG A 689 -19.68 -2.13 4.19
C ARG A 689 -19.29 -2.82 5.50
N GLU A 690 -18.26 -2.31 6.17
CA GLU A 690 -17.85 -2.79 7.50
C GLU A 690 -18.97 -2.64 8.53
N VAL A 691 -19.79 -1.58 8.44
CA VAL A 691 -20.98 -1.43 9.32
C VAL A 691 -21.96 -2.59 9.13
N ASP A 692 -22.19 -3.02 7.90
CA ASP A 692 -23.11 -4.13 7.62
C ASP A 692 -22.49 -5.46 8.11
N GLU A 693 -21.18 -5.66 7.95
CA GLU A 693 -20.45 -6.81 8.52
C GLU A 693 -20.52 -6.86 10.06
N VAL A 694 -20.39 -5.70 10.74
CA VAL A 694 -20.56 -5.60 12.20
C VAL A 694 -21.98 -6.00 12.62
N LYS A 695 -23.01 -5.60 11.87
CA LYS A 695 -24.40 -6.00 12.15
C LYS A 695 -24.61 -7.50 11.94
N GLU A 696 -24.04 -8.06 10.89
CA GLU A 696 -24.05 -9.51 10.67
C GLU A 696 -23.34 -10.25 11.81
N LEU A 697 -22.21 -9.73 12.29
CA LEU A 697 -21.50 -10.29 13.44
C LEU A 697 -22.36 -10.30 14.71
N ILE A 698 -23.13 -9.25 15.00
CA ILE A 698 -24.10 -9.24 16.12
C ILE A 698 -25.11 -10.37 15.96
N VAL A 699 -25.65 -10.55 14.74
CA VAL A 699 -26.64 -11.60 14.44
C VAL A 699 -26.03 -12.99 14.59
N ILE A 700 -24.78 -13.20 14.21
CA ILE A 700 -24.11 -14.48 14.41
C ILE A 700 -23.91 -14.72 15.91
N VAL A 701 -23.28 -13.78 16.60
CA VAL A 701 -22.87 -13.94 18.00
C VAL A 701 -24.08 -14.12 18.93
N LYS A 702 -25.19 -13.42 18.69
CA LYS A 702 -26.40 -13.60 19.52
C LYS A 702 -26.95 -15.02 19.45
N GLU A 703 -26.89 -15.69 18.30
CA GLU A 703 -27.39 -17.04 18.10
C GLU A 703 -26.54 -18.05 18.86
N TYR A 704 -25.22 -17.82 18.89
CA TYR A 704 -24.29 -18.60 19.69
C TYR A 704 -24.47 -18.38 21.19
N VAL A 705 -24.67 -17.14 21.64
CA VAL A 705 -24.94 -16.84 23.06
C VAL A 705 -26.24 -17.52 23.50
N LEU A 706 -27.32 -17.32 22.75
CA LEU A 706 -28.63 -17.92 23.04
C LEU A 706 -28.54 -19.46 23.08
N GLY A 707 -27.87 -20.05 22.10
CA GLY A 707 -27.64 -21.48 22.02
C GLY A 707 -26.83 -22.04 23.20
N CYS A 708 -25.72 -21.37 23.56
CA CYS A 708 -24.89 -21.77 24.69
C CYS A 708 -25.64 -21.64 26.03
N GLN A 709 -26.40 -20.56 26.22
CA GLN A 709 -27.20 -20.35 27.44
C GLN A 709 -28.30 -21.42 27.58
N MET A 710 -28.99 -21.77 26.50
CA MET A 710 -29.98 -22.85 26.50
C MET A 710 -29.37 -24.20 26.85
N GLU A 711 -28.23 -24.53 26.24
CA GLU A 711 -27.54 -25.80 26.48
C GLU A 711 -26.97 -25.88 27.91
N LEU A 712 -26.48 -24.78 28.47
CA LEU A 712 -26.07 -24.72 29.88
C LEU A 712 -27.27 -24.90 30.83
N LYS A 713 -28.38 -24.18 30.60
CA LYS A 713 -29.61 -24.34 31.39
C LYS A 713 -30.19 -25.74 31.30
N ARG A 714 -30.07 -26.40 30.14
CA ARG A 714 -30.44 -27.81 29.97
C ARG A 714 -29.60 -28.74 30.85
N ARG A 715 -28.29 -28.51 30.96
CA ARG A 715 -27.39 -29.31 31.81
C ARG A 715 -27.67 -29.13 33.31
N GLU A 716 -28.20 -27.98 33.70
CA GLU A 716 -28.62 -27.69 35.08
C GLU A 716 -29.95 -28.38 35.44
N LEU A 717 -30.86 -28.49 34.48
CA LEU A 717 -32.19 -29.09 34.67
C LEU A 717 -32.15 -30.62 34.59
N LYS A 718 -32.09 -31.31 35.75
CA LYS A 718 -32.13 -32.77 35.84
C LYS A 718 -33.50 -33.36 36.19
N ASP A 719 -34.44 -32.54 36.65
CA ASP A 719 -35.70 -33.00 37.26
C ASP A 719 -36.91 -32.99 36.29
N ASN A 720 -36.79 -32.38 35.10
CA ASN A 720 -37.89 -32.28 34.13
C ASN A 720 -37.47 -32.76 32.72
N PRO A 721 -37.73 -34.04 32.37
CA PRO A 721 -37.29 -34.63 31.10
C PRO A 721 -38.03 -34.06 29.88
N VAL A 722 -39.23 -33.49 30.05
CA VAL A 722 -39.98 -32.83 28.97
C VAL A 722 -39.30 -31.52 28.60
N ARG A 723 -38.96 -30.72 29.61
CA ARG A 723 -38.27 -29.43 29.40
C ARG A 723 -36.86 -29.60 28.84
N GLU A 724 -36.16 -30.65 29.25
CA GLU A 724 -34.83 -30.98 28.71
C GLU A 724 -34.89 -31.25 27.20
N GLN A 725 -35.90 -31.99 26.74
CA GLN A 725 -36.13 -32.29 25.33
C GLN A 725 -36.51 -31.04 24.52
N GLU A 726 -37.38 -30.19 25.07
CA GLU A 726 -37.78 -28.92 24.44
C GLU A 726 -36.57 -28.00 24.22
N LEU A 727 -35.74 -27.78 25.24
CA LEU A 727 -34.55 -26.94 25.12
C LEU A 727 -33.55 -27.50 24.10
N ALA A 728 -33.36 -28.82 24.07
CA ALA A 728 -32.51 -29.46 23.07
C ALA A 728 -33.09 -29.27 21.66
N ALA A 729 -34.41 -29.39 21.49
CA ALA A 729 -35.10 -29.17 20.22
C ALA A 729 -34.98 -27.72 19.73
N TYR A 730 -35.14 -26.74 20.61
CA TYR A 730 -35.00 -25.31 20.28
C TYR A 730 -33.57 -24.95 19.87
N PHE A 731 -32.56 -25.55 20.52
CA PHE A 731 -31.17 -25.33 20.17
C PHE A 731 -30.85 -25.74 18.72
N THR A 732 -31.57 -26.72 18.15
CA THR A 732 -31.42 -27.10 16.73
C THR A 732 -31.90 -26.05 15.72
N HIS A 733 -32.62 -25.02 16.18
CA HIS A 733 -33.15 -23.94 15.34
C HIS A 733 -32.35 -22.64 15.47
N CYS A 734 -31.27 -22.63 16.26
CA CYS A 734 -30.31 -21.53 16.27
C CYS A 734 -29.50 -21.53 14.95
N ASN A 735 -29.25 -20.35 14.39
CA ASN A 735 -28.51 -20.22 13.13
C ASN A 735 -26.99 -20.35 13.37
N LEU A 736 -26.52 -21.58 13.57
CA LEU A 736 -25.13 -21.91 13.83
C LEU A 736 -24.39 -22.35 12.55
N GLN A 737 -23.06 -22.33 12.58
CA GLN A 737 -22.27 -22.95 11.53
C GLN A 737 -22.53 -24.47 11.50
N LEU A 738 -22.43 -25.07 10.30
CA LEU A 738 -22.75 -26.47 10.06
C LEU A 738 -22.11 -27.47 11.05
N PRO A 739 -20.82 -27.35 11.44
CA PRO A 739 -20.21 -28.24 12.43
C PRO A 739 -20.92 -28.21 13.79
N HIS A 740 -21.29 -27.02 14.28
CA HIS A 740 -21.96 -26.85 15.56
C HIS A 740 -23.44 -27.25 15.49
N LEU A 741 -24.12 -26.96 14.38
CA LEU A 741 -25.49 -27.40 14.15
C LEU A 741 -25.60 -28.94 14.17
N ARG A 742 -24.62 -29.66 13.59
CA ARG A 742 -24.55 -31.13 13.66
C ARG A 742 -24.45 -31.62 15.10
N LEU A 743 -23.64 -30.97 15.94
CA LEU A 743 -23.53 -31.31 17.37
C LEU A 743 -24.85 -31.07 18.12
N ALA A 744 -25.54 -29.97 17.84
CA ALA A 744 -26.86 -29.67 18.42
C ALA A 744 -27.90 -30.73 18.02
N LEU A 745 -27.98 -31.08 16.73
CA LEU A 745 -28.88 -32.11 16.21
C LEU A 745 -28.59 -33.50 16.82
N MET A 746 -27.31 -33.86 16.98
CA MET A 746 -26.93 -35.10 17.66
C MET A 746 -27.35 -35.12 19.13
N SER A 747 -27.18 -34.00 19.83
CA SER A 747 -27.60 -33.85 21.23
C SER A 747 -29.11 -34.02 21.37
N ALA A 748 -29.89 -33.30 20.55
CA ALA A 748 -31.35 -33.38 20.53
C ALA A 748 -31.86 -34.78 20.18
N MET A 749 -31.26 -35.42 19.16
CA MET A 749 -31.58 -36.79 18.77
C MET A 749 -31.38 -37.78 19.93
N ARG A 750 -30.24 -37.70 20.64
CA ARG A 750 -29.94 -38.60 21.75
C ARG A 750 -30.90 -38.43 22.92
N VAL A 751 -31.25 -37.19 23.27
CA VAL A 751 -32.15 -36.93 24.40
C VAL A 751 -33.59 -37.34 24.09
N CYS A 752 -34.09 -37.02 22.89
CA CYS A 752 -35.44 -37.44 22.48
C CYS A 752 -35.54 -38.98 22.35
N PHE A 753 -34.48 -39.64 21.85
CA PHE A 753 -34.46 -41.10 21.75
C PHE A 753 -34.47 -41.79 23.12
N LYS A 754 -33.68 -41.29 24.09
CA LYS A 754 -33.68 -41.80 25.48
C LYS A 754 -35.02 -41.63 26.18
N ALA A 755 -35.74 -40.55 25.89
CA ALA A 755 -37.05 -40.27 26.45
C ALA A 755 -38.21 -41.00 25.76
N GLY A 756 -37.95 -41.80 24.71
CA GLY A 756 -38.98 -42.54 23.97
C GLY A 756 -39.76 -41.72 22.94
N ASN A 757 -39.35 -40.47 22.66
CA ASN A 757 -39.94 -39.64 21.61
C ASN A 757 -39.30 -39.92 20.25
N LEU A 758 -39.68 -41.05 19.67
CA LEU A 758 -39.03 -41.64 18.48
C LEU A 758 -39.36 -40.90 17.18
N ASN A 759 -40.54 -40.31 17.03
CA ASN A 759 -40.92 -39.57 15.83
C ASN A 759 -40.18 -38.22 15.77
N THR A 760 -40.08 -37.53 16.91
CA THR A 760 -39.28 -36.30 17.01
C THR A 760 -37.78 -36.57 16.84
N ALA A 761 -37.26 -37.66 17.44
CA ALA A 761 -35.87 -38.08 17.24
C ALA A 761 -35.54 -38.45 15.78
N ALA A 762 -36.48 -39.09 15.07
CA ALA A 762 -36.34 -39.42 13.66
C ALA A 762 -36.23 -38.17 12.77
N ASN A 763 -36.98 -37.10 13.08
CA ASN A 763 -36.87 -35.83 12.36
C ASN A 763 -35.48 -35.22 12.51
N PHE A 764 -34.90 -35.21 13.73
CA PHE A 764 -33.53 -34.73 13.94
C PHE A 764 -32.49 -35.61 13.23
N ALA A 765 -32.69 -36.93 13.21
CA ALA A 765 -31.80 -37.84 12.51
C ALA A 765 -31.83 -37.64 10.99
N ARG A 766 -33.01 -37.42 10.38
CA ARG A 766 -33.14 -37.05 8.95
C ARG A 766 -32.41 -35.75 8.64
N ARG A 767 -32.70 -34.70 9.42
CA ARG A 767 -32.09 -33.37 9.26
C ARG A 767 -30.58 -33.40 9.47
N LEU A 768 -30.07 -34.27 10.35
CA LEU A 768 -28.63 -34.50 10.52
C LEU A 768 -28.01 -35.17 9.28
N LEU A 769 -28.66 -36.17 8.69
CA LEU A 769 -28.18 -36.84 7.48
C LEU A 769 -28.19 -35.92 6.25
N GLU A 770 -29.19 -35.05 6.11
CA GLU A 770 -29.27 -34.04 5.05
C GLU A 770 -28.05 -33.08 5.05
N THR A 771 -27.44 -32.86 6.22
CA THR A 771 -26.22 -32.02 6.31
C THR A 771 -24.95 -32.71 5.82
N ASN A 772 -24.97 -33.99 5.40
CA ASN A 772 -23.79 -34.78 4.99
C ASN A 772 -22.64 -34.75 6.03
N PRO A 773 -22.81 -35.39 7.21
CA PRO A 773 -21.79 -35.39 8.27
C PRO A 773 -20.49 -36.08 7.81
N THR A 774 -19.35 -35.42 8.02
CA THR A 774 -18.01 -35.92 7.67
C THR A 774 -17.54 -37.07 8.57
N ALA A 775 -18.03 -37.15 9.81
CA ALA A 775 -17.70 -38.21 10.74
C ALA A 775 -18.64 -39.41 10.58
N GLU A 776 -18.10 -40.54 10.12
CA GLU A 776 -18.85 -41.77 9.81
C GLU A 776 -19.67 -42.29 11.00
N ASN A 777 -19.17 -42.10 12.24
CA ASN A 777 -19.85 -42.47 13.48
C ASN A 777 -21.17 -41.70 13.70
N GLN A 778 -21.24 -40.43 13.29
CA GLN A 778 -22.45 -39.62 13.42
C GLN A 778 -23.52 -40.09 12.42
N ALA A 779 -23.12 -40.42 11.19
CA ALA A 779 -24.02 -40.97 10.18
C ALA A 779 -24.56 -42.35 10.57
N LYS A 780 -23.69 -43.24 11.08
CA LYS A 780 -24.07 -44.59 11.54
C LYS A 780 -25.10 -44.53 12.68
N THR A 781 -24.87 -43.69 13.68
CA THR A 781 -25.80 -43.52 14.81
C THR A 781 -27.14 -42.92 14.39
N ALA A 782 -27.14 -41.93 13.49
CA ALA A 782 -28.39 -41.36 12.95
C ALA A 782 -29.22 -42.39 12.17
N ARG A 783 -28.58 -43.23 11.33
CA ARG A 783 -29.26 -44.31 10.60
C ARG A 783 -29.85 -45.37 11.53
N GLN A 784 -29.15 -45.72 12.61
CA GLN A 784 -29.65 -46.66 13.63
C GLN A 784 -30.88 -46.11 14.35
N VAL A 785 -30.88 -44.82 14.71
CA VAL A 785 -32.04 -44.16 15.32
C VAL A 785 -33.23 -44.13 14.35
N LEU A 786 -33.00 -43.90 13.06
CA LEU A 786 -34.07 -43.96 12.04
C LEU A 786 -34.65 -45.35 11.90
N GLN A 787 -33.81 -46.39 11.81
CA GLN A 787 -34.27 -47.78 11.74
C GLN A 787 -35.06 -48.20 12.98
N ALA A 788 -34.66 -47.71 14.17
CA ALA A 788 -35.39 -47.95 15.41
C ALA A 788 -36.73 -47.21 15.46
N ALA A 789 -36.77 -45.97 14.95
CA ALA A 789 -38.00 -45.18 14.88
C ALA A 789 -38.99 -45.70 13.83
N GLU A 790 -38.51 -46.23 12.70
CA GLU A 790 -39.36 -46.87 11.66
C GLU A 790 -40.13 -48.09 12.18
N ARG A 791 -39.58 -48.77 13.19
CA ARG A 791 -40.24 -49.91 13.85
C ARG A 791 -41.35 -49.50 14.82
N ASN A 792 -41.28 -48.29 15.39
CA ASN A 792 -42.26 -47.76 16.35
C ASN A 792 -42.30 -46.22 16.30
N MET A 793 -43.10 -45.65 15.38
CA MET A 793 -43.25 -44.19 15.23
C MET A 793 -44.28 -43.61 16.20
N LYS A 794 -44.02 -43.65 17.51
CA LYS A 794 -44.85 -42.96 18.51
C LYS A 794 -43.99 -42.10 19.43
N ASP A 795 -44.48 -40.91 19.74
CA ASP A 795 -43.92 -40.06 20.80
C ASP A 795 -44.69 -40.32 22.11
N VAL A 796 -43.95 -40.50 23.21
CA VAL A 796 -44.50 -40.83 24.54
C VAL A 796 -44.99 -39.57 25.27
N SER A 797 -44.36 -38.42 25.02
CA SER A 797 -44.69 -37.14 25.65
C SER A 797 -44.93 -36.04 24.61
N GLN A 798 -45.94 -35.20 24.85
CA GLN A 798 -46.22 -34.05 24.00
C GLN A 798 -45.29 -32.89 24.37
N LEU A 799 -44.45 -32.46 23.42
CA LEU A 799 -43.52 -31.34 23.59
C LEU A 799 -44.14 -30.04 23.07
N ASN A 800 -43.82 -28.89 23.68
CA ASN A 800 -44.12 -27.57 23.11
C ASN A 800 -43.14 -27.24 21.97
N TYR A 801 -43.12 -28.05 20.93
CA TYR A 801 -42.19 -27.92 19.81
C TYR A 801 -42.88 -28.39 18.53
N ASP A 802 -42.90 -27.51 17.53
CA ASP A 802 -43.43 -27.80 16.21
C ASP A 802 -42.36 -27.44 15.19
N PHE A 803 -41.84 -28.45 14.50
CA PHE A 803 -40.78 -28.30 13.51
C PHE A 803 -41.29 -27.77 12.16
N ARG A 804 -42.61 -27.79 11.92
CA ARG A 804 -43.22 -27.33 10.66
C ARG A 804 -43.57 -25.85 10.70
N ASN A 805 -43.74 -25.29 11.89
CA ASN A 805 -44.07 -23.89 12.09
C ASN A 805 -42.80 -23.09 12.47
N PRO A 806 -42.31 -22.16 11.63
CA PRO A 806 -41.15 -21.34 11.95
C PRO A 806 -41.35 -20.56 13.26
N PHE A 807 -40.37 -20.61 14.14
CA PHE A 807 -40.37 -19.90 15.42
C PHE A 807 -39.00 -19.28 15.73
N VAL A 808 -39.00 -18.29 16.63
CA VAL A 808 -37.80 -17.74 17.26
C VAL A 808 -37.86 -18.03 18.74
N VAL A 809 -36.73 -18.34 19.38
CA VAL A 809 -36.70 -18.66 20.80
C VAL A 809 -36.61 -17.38 21.63
N CYS A 810 -37.43 -17.28 22.68
CA CYS A 810 -37.35 -16.17 23.63
C CYS A 810 -36.01 -16.19 24.40
N GLY A 811 -35.30 -15.07 24.40
CA GLY A 811 -33.96 -14.96 24.99
C GLY A 811 -33.84 -15.10 26.51
N SER A 812 -34.94 -15.15 27.26
CA SER A 812 -34.93 -15.30 28.73
C SER A 812 -35.67 -16.56 29.21
N THR A 813 -36.90 -16.74 28.73
CA THR A 813 -37.76 -17.86 29.13
C THR A 813 -37.46 -19.14 28.34
N TYR A 814 -36.80 -19.02 27.18
CA TYR A 814 -36.53 -20.11 26.24
C TYR A 814 -37.80 -20.82 25.76
N VAL A 815 -38.87 -20.07 25.55
CA VAL A 815 -40.13 -20.53 24.97
C VAL A 815 -40.15 -20.15 23.48
N PRO A 816 -40.67 -21.01 22.57
CA PRO A 816 -40.75 -20.70 21.16
C PRO A 816 -41.84 -19.64 20.92
N ILE A 817 -41.51 -18.64 20.13
CA ILE A 817 -42.40 -17.60 19.64
C ILE A 817 -42.66 -17.91 18.17
N TYR A 818 -43.85 -18.43 17.89
CA TYR A 818 -44.23 -18.84 16.54
C TYR A 818 -44.58 -17.64 15.66
N ARG A 819 -44.39 -17.79 14.35
CA ARG A 819 -44.69 -16.75 13.37
C ARG A 819 -46.15 -16.29 13.50
N GLY A 820 -46.34 -14.98 13.73
CA GLY A 820 -47.66 -14.36 13.94
C GLY A 820 -48.01 -14.08 15.40
N GLN A 821 -47.23 -14.58 16.37
CA GLN A 821 -47.34 -14.19 17.77
C GLN A 821 -46.67 -12.81 17.99
N LYS A 822 -47.17 -12.05 18.97
CA LYS A 822 -46.57 -10.77 19.36
C LYS A 822 -45.24 -11.00 20.06
N ASP A 823 -44.22 -10.26 19.67
CA ASP A 823 -42.88 -10.34 20.23
C ASP A 823 -42.26 -8.95 20.37
N VAL A 824 -41.30 -8.84 21.29
CA VAL A 824 -40.55 -7.61 21.57
C VAL A 824 -39.08 -7.88 21.30
N SER A 825 -38.41 -6.99 20.57
CA SER A 825 -36.99 -7.15 20.25
C SER A 825 -36.09 -6.30 21.14
N CYS A 826 -34.90 -6.81 21.43
CA CYS A 826 -33.81 -5.99 21.97
C CYS A 826 -33.30 -5.04 20.88
N PRO A 827 -33.22 -3.71 21.12
CA PRO A 827 -32.75 -2.74 20.13
C PRO A 827 -31.27 -2.94 19.75
N TYR A 828 -30.48 -3.60 20.61
CA TYR A 828 -29.08 -3.89 20.34
C TYR A 828 -28.89 -5.19 19.54
N CYS A 829 -29.02 -6.33 20.22
CA CYS A 829 -28.71 -7.62 19.63
C CYS A 829 -29.85 -8.17 18.75
N SER A 830 -31.01 -7.51 18.69
CA SER A 830 -32.17 -7.97 17.92
C SER A 830 -32.67 -9.38 18.33
N SER A 831 -32.39 -9.82 19.55
CA SER A 831 -32.99 -11.03 20.14
C SER A 831 -34.47 -10.78 20.44
N ARG A 832 -35.31 -11.80 20.24
CA ARG A 832 -36.76 -11.70 20.47
C ARG A 832 -37.15 -12.19 21.86
N PHE A 833 -38.16 -11.57 22.43
CA PHE A 833 -38.68 -11.83 23.75
C PHE A 833 -40.21 -11.86 23.73
N VAL A 834 -40.78 -12.59 24.68
CA VAL A 834 -42.23 -12.53 24.93
C VAL A 834 -42.59 -11.16 25.53
N PRO A 835 -43.80 -10.61 25.27
CA PRO A 835 -44.18 -9.28 25.76
C PRO A 835 -44.09 -9.08 27.28
N SER A 836 -44.19 -10.16 28.07
CA SER A 836 -44.02 -10.10 29.53
C SER A 836 -42.61 -9.76 30.01
N GLN A 837 -41.64 -9.66 29.10
CA GLN A 837 -40.24 -9.33 29.38
C GLN A 837 -39.85 -7.95 28.87
N GLU A 838 -40.81 -7.17 28.34
CA GLU A 838 -40.59 -5.79 27.95
C GLU A 838 -40.16 -4.94 29.15
N GLY A 839 -39.19 -4.05 28.95
CA GLY A 839 -38.63 -3.20 30.01
C GLY A 839 -37.58 -3.88 30.90
N GLN A 840 -37.34 -5.19 30.77
CA GLN A 840 -36.28 -5.89 31.48
C GLN A 840 -34.93 -5.82 30.75
N LEU A 841 -33.84 -6.06 31.47
CA LEU A 841 -32.51 -6.20 30.86
C LEU A 841 -32.46 -7.44 29.98
N CYS A 842 -31.88 -7.29 28.79
CA CYS A 842 -31.75 -8.37 27.83
C CYS A 842 -30.77 -9.44 28.33
N ALA A 843 -31.28 -10.64 28.65
CA ALA A 843 -30.47 -11.76 29.13
C ALA A 843 -29.42 -12.28 28.12
N VAL A 844 -29.53 -11.91 26.83
CA VAL A 844 -28.59 -12.32 25.78
C VAL A 844 -27.40 -11.36 25.69
N CYS A 845 -27.63 -10.05 25.58
CA CYS A 845 -26.52 -9.09 25.47
C CYS A 845 -26.05 -8.54 26.82
N ASP A 846 -26.85 -8.65 27.87
CA ASP A 846 -26.61 -8.13 29.22
C ASP A 846 -26.40 -6.59 29.32
N LEU A 847 -26.75 -5.86 28.25
CA LEU A 847 -26.49 -4.41 28.13
C LEU A 847 -27.78 -3.60 27.98
N ALA A 848 -28.58 -3.96 26.98
CA ALA A 848 -29.74 -3.18 26.54
C ALA A 848 -31.05 -3.63 27.19
N VAL A 849 -32.01 -2.71 27.27
CA VAL A 849 -33.37 -3.00 27.73
C VAL A 849 -34.23 -3.48 26.57
N VAL A 850 -34.98 -4.57 26.81
CA VAL A 850 -35.90 -5.15 25.82
C VAL A 850 -37.04 -4.16 25.53
N GLY A 851 -37.26 -3.85 24.25
CA GLY A 851 -38.31 -2.92 23.81
C GLY A 851 -38.00 -1.44 24.00
N ALA A 852 -36.77 -1.05 24.33
CA ALA A 852 -36.41 0.36 24.42
C ALA A 852 -36.35 1.03 23.03
N ASP A 853 -36.83 2.27 22.95
CA ASP A 853 -36.73 3.12 21.77
C ASP A 853 -35.26 3.53 21.53
N ALA A 854 -34.71 3.16 20.37
CA ALA A 854 -33.31 3.40 20.04
C ALA A 854 -33.14 3.75 18.56
N SER A 855 -32.19 4.63 18.24
CA SER A 855 -31.95 5.07 16.84
C SER A 855 -31.22 4.04 15.98
N GLY A 856 -30.60 3.04 16.59
CA GLY A 856 -29.74 2.04 15.94
C GLY A 856 -28.24 2.28 16.20
N LEU A 857 -27.44 1.23 15.99
CA LEU A 857 -25.99 1.24 16.21
C LEU A 857 -25.28 2.26 15.31
N LEU A 858 -24.51 3.14 15.94
CA LEU A 858 -23.66 4.12 15.28
C LEU A 858 -22.18 3.80 15.57
N CYS A 859 -21.49 3.18 14.61
CA CYS A 859 -20.09 2.76 14.72
C CYS A 859 -19.21 3.28 13.57
N SER A 860 -19.72 4.13 12.68
CA SER A 860 -18.93 4.74 11.60
C SER A 860 -19.31 6.21 11.39
N PRO A 861 -18.33 7.09 11.10
CA PRO A 861 -18.61 8.46 10.65
C PRO A 861 -19.50 8.48 9.39
N SER A 862 -19.40 7.47 8.53
CA SER A 862 -20.20 7.37 7.29
C SER A 862 -21.72 7.23 7.51
N GLN A 863 -22.14 6.92 8.75
CA GLN A 863 -23.55 6.84 9.13
C GLN A 863 -24.14 8.21 9.53
N VAL A 864 -23.29 9.19 9.80
CA VAL A 864 -23.67 10.58 10.11
C VAL A 864 -23.68 11.34 8.78
N ARG A 865 -24.82 11.93 8.42
CA ARG A 865 -24.98 12.71 7.19
C ARG A 865 -24.66 14.18 7.42
#